data_AF-A0A6L9ZQ35-F1
#
_entry.id   AF-A0A6L9ZQ35-F1
#
_cell.length_a   1.000
_cell.length_b   1.000
_cell.length_c   1.000
_cell.angle_alpha   90.00
_cell.angle_beta   90.00
_cell.angle_gamma   90.00
#
_symmetry.space_group_name_H-M   'P 1'
#
loop_
_entity.id
_entity.type
_entity.pdbx_description
1 polymer ?
#
loop_
_entity_poly.entity_id
_entity_poly.type
_entity_poly.pdbx_seq_one_letter_code
_entity_poly.pdbx_strand_id
1 'polypeptide(L)'
;MINWPTILSHKHSKPYPSLTQNWIVIVFLISLTLCLLSPTFAQTKQPSKYDITSQILFNQPSYYPLEQTINNQLYRPTATWVGRLILPKPDTPPPSNQQDWVWIEIYNAPETAKNLEGEILPLQWSQQPLTQTFVETVTKDIQFSQAAKNSSNNGNVLPTRLNGLTKVGPLTSLAGARPNDDMIVGLENVKITTNEGGSPILETPLEPMQITGRYYALVDILGTATTNATPKNCPGNQPCTSELFQVRHYNPTTKKFDSATEIIRIPQQPLLPNNLFQSTPQGITDSPAGKAGWYIYGAKDTAGIFTVQAIKPRSFFQLQPEQTIQGKTAGIKYIDRQNWQNTESRKGNIQSVLVIGEEGSKVDKLSPPNSVQTLHATSLPTPNSLLKEGDYALVIHLFGGIGGEKSEPVFVGTVTGHFSYGLAQVVRDTFTNELQFDIKYQQVYAQNSNGIISGTHSWENYMGNLEKGWLGTRPVSDIVVKLDALKDYDFGGVILSPFREFMYQLQIMTARYRTGDGTGVARVSPATSCVQDSSQALFIAIRSIENKFYSTPEIQTWLKSHPDNPQTLRFQQLVSLGKKLEKALVPRGVVRPDWQKNAEYLAGINARNGFVNEISIVNSILSWRSMMPRRAHDEVSTIFLESGAELWFLRTNQVGGYDPDIEPVAPTVAFGQFPLISKLIERLISASRLMNSQDWFVVGITLLIYGAIALPLGFNSRFLRVSRGFGNLKELFQGLVVAFFTPAFMEELIFRVFLLPHPTEKISTIMWCFWAALSLFLFIIYHPINALTFHPQGNPTFMKPIFLTLTGILGLVCTVAYQLTGCLWVVVIIHWAVVVIWQYWLGGKEKLYGSNSTINNE
;
A
#
# COMPACT_ATOMS: atom_id res chain seq x y z
N MET A 1 81.41 -28.34 -17.23
CA MET A 1 82.46 -27.94 -16.27
C MET A 1 81.75 -27.22 -15.13
N ILE A 2 81.51 -27.90 -14.00
CA ILE A 2 82.34 -27.93 -12.78
C ILE A 2 82.05 -26.72 -11.85
N ASN A 3 81.38 -27.08 -10.75
CA ASN A 3 81.48 -26.68 -9.34
C ASN A 3 81.10 -25.28 -8.79
N TRP A 4 80.21 -25.39 -7.80
CA TRP A 4 79.91 -24.59 -6.59
C TRP A 4 81.16 -24.26 -5.73
N PRO A 5 81.12 -23.32 -4.73
CA PRO A 5 80.26 -23.47 -3.54
C PRO A 5 79.67 -22.21 -2.85
N THR A 6 78.63 -22.53 -2.08
CA THR A 6 78.01 -22.01 -0.84
C THR A 6 78.74 -20.96 0.02
N ILE A 7 77.98 -20.04 0.65
CA ILE A 7 77.87 -19.83 2.12
C ILE A 7 76.77 -18.79 2.45
N LEU A 8 75.96 -19.11 3.47
CA LEU A 8 74.80 -18.42 4.05
C LEU A 8 75.17 -17.17 4.87
N SER A 9 74.26 -16.18 4.94
CA SER A 9 73.99 -15.40 6.17
C SER A 9 72.69 -14.58 6.08
N HIS A 10 71.92 -14.64 7.17
CA HIS A 10 70.59 -14.08 7.43
C HIS A 10 70.39 -12.58 7.11
N LYS A 11 69.20 -12.25 6.57
CA LYS A 11 68.51 -10.99 6.86
C LYS A 11 66.99 -11.16 6.89
N HIS A 12 66.40 -10.82 8.04
CA HIS A 12 64.97 -10.70 8.26
C HIS A 12 64.32 -9.72 7.27
N SER A 13 63.31 -10.18 6.52
CA SER A 13 62.33 -9.30 5.85
C SER A 13 61.06 -9.21 6.68
N LYS A 14 60.76 -8.00 7.17
CA LYS A 14 59.53 -7.63 7.87
C LYS A 14 58.29 -7.84 6.97
N PRO A 15 57.10 -8.12 7.54
CA PRO A 15 55.86 -8.13 6.76
C PRO A 15 55.47 -6.70 6.37
N TYR A 16 55.06 -6.53 5.10
CA TYR A 16 54.44 -5.30 4.60
C TYR A 16 53.16 -4.98 5.39
N PRO A 17 52.96 -3.75 5.89
CA PRO A 17 51.67 -3.34 6.44
C PRO A 17 50.68 -3.16 5.27
N SER A 18 49.46 -3.66 5.46
CA SER A 18 48.35 -3.60 4.51
C SER A 18 47.99 -2.15 4.16
N LEU A 19 48.32 -1.73 2.93
CA LEU A 19 47.98 -0.43 2.37
C LEU A 19 46.46 -0.21 2.18
N THR A 20 45.61 -1.21 2.41
CA THR A 20 44.15 -1.12 2.17
C THR A 20 43.33 -0.55 3.33
N GLN A 21 43.83 -0.62 4.57
CA GLN A 21 43.09 -0.10 5.75
C GLN A 21 43.14 1.44 5.88
N ASN A 22 44.24 2.07 5.45
CA ASN A 22 44.41 3.52 5.60
C ASN A 22 43.55 4.34 4.61
N TRP A 23 43.29 3.83 3.40
CA TRP A 23 42.44 4.52 2.42
C TRP A 23 40.99 4.61 2.86
N ILE A 24 40.45 3.56 3.50
CA ILE A 24 39.06 3.57 4.00
C ILE A 24 38.89 4.62 5.10
N VAL A 25 39.86 4.71 6.02
CA VAL A 25 39.84 5.70 7.11
C VAL A 25 40.00 7.12 6.56
N ILE A 26 40.85 7.32 5.56
CA ILE A 26 41.05 8.63 4.92
C ILE A 26 39.82 9.04 4.11
N VAL A 27 39.21 8.14 3.33
CA VAL A 27 37.96 8.41 2.61
C VAL A 27 36.81 8.69 3.58
N PHE A 28 36.72 7.94 4.68
CA PHE A 28 35.72 8.18 5.72
C PHE A 28 35.94 9.53 6.41
N LEU A 29 37.17 9.89 6.76
CA LEU A 29 37.51 11.19 7.36
C LEU A 29 37.27 12.33 6.39
N ILE A 30 37.65 12.22 5.12
CA ILE A 30 37.39 13.24 4.09
C ILE A 30 35.89 13.41 3.86
N SER A 31 35.13 12.31 3.80
CA SER A 31 33.66 12.36 3.67
C SER A 31 33.00 12.97 4.90
N LEU A 32 33.47 12.63 6.10
CA LEU A 32 33.00 13.19 7.36
C LEU A 32 33.34 14.69 7.45
N THR A 33 34.54 15.08 7.03
CA THR A 33 34.99 16.48 7.04
C THR A 33 34.25 17.30 5.97
N LEU A 34 33.97 16.73 4.78
CA LEU A 34 33.11 17.36 3.76
C LEU A 34 31.65 17.47 4.22
N CYS A 35 31.11 16.49 4.94
CA CYS A 35 29.79 16.58 5.57
C CYS A 35 29.73 17.64 6.69
N LEU A 36 30.79 17.75 7.50
CA LEU A 36 30.88 18.72 8.60
C LEU A 36 31.18 20.16 8.13
N LEU A 37 31.88 20.32 7.00
CA LEU A 37 32.20 21.61 6.37
C LEU A 37 31.22 22.02 5.27
N SER A 38 30.20 21.22 4.98
CA SER A 38 29.13 21.61 4.06
C SER A 38 28.42 22.83 4.67
N PRO A 39 28.50 24.02 4.06
CA PRO A 39 27.81 25.18 4.57
C PRO A 39 26.32 24.84 4.64
N THR A 40 25.71 25.00 5.81
CA THR A 40 24.26 25.05 5.95
C THR A 40 23.79 26.31 5.25
N PHE A 41 23.64 26.24 3.93
CA PHE A 41 22.94 27.28 3.19
C PHE A 41 21.55 27.39 3.81
N ALA A 42 21.18 28.60 4.22
CA ALA A 42 19.81 28.87 4.64
C ALA A 42 18.90 28.50 3.47
N GLN A 43 18.23 27.36 3.60
CA GLN A 43 17.39 26.82 2.55
C GLN A 43 16.20 27.77 2.37
N THR A 44 16.12 28.44 1.22
CA THR A 44 15.00 29.30 0.89
C THR A 44 13.72 28.45 0.86
N LYS A 45 12.68 28.88 1.61
CA LYS A 45 11.40 28.19 1.67
C LYS A 45 10.84 28.00 0.26
N GLN A 46 10.68 26.75 -0.17
CA GLN A 46 10.08 26.43 -1.46
C GLN A 46 8.56 26.64 -1.38
N PRO A 47 7.91 27.30 -2.36
CA PRO A 47 6.45 27.38 -2.40
C PRO A 47 5.85 25.99 -2.59
N SER A 48 4.79 25.69 -1.86
CA SER A 48 3.99 24.49 -2.11
C SER A 48 3.16 24.64 -3.39
N LYS A 49 2.66 23.53 -3.93
CA LYS A 49 1.72 23.58 -5.06
C LYS A 49 0.42 24.27 -4.64
N TYR A 50 -0.05 23.99 -3.42
CA TYR A 50 -1.19 24.66 -2.82
C TYR A 50 -1.00 26.18 -2.74
N ASP A 51 0.19 26.67 -2.38
CA ASP A 51 0.46 28.12 -2.32
C ASP A 51 0.25 28.79 -3.69
N ILE A 52 0.43 28.06 -4.78
CA ILE A 52 0.21 28.57 -6.15
C ILE A 52 -1.25 28.40 -6.57
N THR A 53 -1.84 27.23 -6.36
CA THR A 53 -3.22 26.95 -6.81
C THR A 53 -4.25 27.77 -6.04
N SER A 54 -4.04 27.99 -4.74
CA SER A 54 -4.95 28.76 -3.87
C SER A 54 -4.98 30.26 -4.17
N GLN A 55 -3.98 30.79 -4.90
CA GLN A 55 -3.97 32.19 -5.34
C GLN A 55 -4.91 32.45 -6.52
N ILE A 56 -5.32 31.40 -7.23
CA ILE A 56 -6.19 31.53 -8.39
C ILE A 56 -7.64 31.71 -7.93
N LEU A 57 -8.30 32.74 -8.45
CA LEU A 57 -9.64 33.14 -8.02
C LEU A 57 -10.64 31.98 -8.06
N PHE A 58 -10.74 31.24 -9.16
CA PHE A 58 -11.70 30.13 -9.28
C PHE A 58 -11.44 28.93 -8.34
N ASN A 59 -10.27 28.87 -7.68
CA ASN A 59 -9.99 27.87 -6.64
C ASN A 59 -10.38 28.37 -5.23
N GLN A 60 -10.70 29.66 -5.07
CA GLN A 60 -11.10 30.22 -3.79
C GLN A 60 -12.61 30.08 -3.56
N PRO A 61 -13.06 29.67 -2.36
CA PRO A 61 -14.49 29.57 -2.06
C PRO A 61 -15.27 30.88 -2.26
N SER A 62 -14.62 32.02 -2.03
CA SER A 62 -15.20 33.37 -2.19
C SER A 62 -15.49 33.77 -3.64
N TYR A 63 -14.95 33.05 -4.63
CA TYR A 63 -15.25 33.27 -6.05
C TYR A 63 -16.70 32.89 -6.41
N TYR A 64 -17.34 32.07 -5.58
CA TYR A 64 -18.67 31.54 -5.81
C TYR A 64 -19.67 32.20 -4.85
N PRO A 65 -20.61 33.04 -5.34
CA PRO A 65 -21.62 33.69 -4.51
C PRO A 65 -22.38 32.69 -3.64
N LEU A 66 -22.74 33.02 -2.40
CA LEU A 66 -23.52 32.11 -1.55
C LEU A 66 -24.93 31.90 -2.10
N GLU A 67 -25.62 32.99 -2.41
CA GLU A 67 -26.92 32.96 -3.06
C GLU A 67 -26.76 32.70 -4.56
N GLN A 68 -27.27 31.55 -5.02
CA GLN A 68 -27.23 31.18 -6.44
C GLN A 68 -28.57 30.61 -6.89
N THR A 69 -29.04 31.02 -8.06
CA THR A 69 -30.17 30.37 -8.73
C THR A 69 -29.66 29.25 -9.64
N ILE A 70 -29.93 28.01 -9.25
CA ILE A 70 -29.56 26.80 -9.97
C ILE A 70 -30.82 26.10 -10.48
N ASN A 71 -30.78 25.61 -11.72
CA ASN A 71 -31.87 24.80 -12.26
C ASN A 71 -31.79 23.40 -11.66
N ASN A 72 -32.67 23.12 -10.70
CA ASN A 72 -32.76 21.81 -10.04
C ASN A 72 -33.19 20.68 -10.98
N GLN A 73 -33.53 20.91 -12.25
CA GLN A 73 -33.70 19.81 -13.23
C GLN A 73 -32.37 19.37 -13.83
N LEU A 74 -31.37 20.26 -13.88
CA LEU A 74 -30.07 20.05 -14.51
C LEU A 74 -28.98 19.73 -13.49
N TYR A 75 -29.11 20.29 -12.28
CA TYR A 75 -28.11 20.21 -11.22
C TYR A 75 -28.69 19.60 -9.94
N ARG A 76 -27.82 18.96 -9.15
CA ARG A 76 -28.11 18.39 -7.84
C ARG A 76 -27.08 18.88 -6.82
N PRO A 77 -27.44 19.09 -5.55
CA PRO A 77 -26.45 19.32 -4.50
C PRO A 77 -25.51 18.13 -4.36
N THR A 78 -24.21 18.38 -4.13
CA THR A 78 -23.20 17.31 -4.00
C THR A 78 -23.45 16.38 -2.81
N ALA A 79 -24.04 16.89 -1.73
CA ALA A 79 -24.46 16.12 -0.56
C ALA A 79 -25.70 16.77 0.08
N THR A 80 -26.38 16.05 0.97
CA THR A 80 -27.56 16.57 1.71
C THR A 80 -27.20 17.83 2.51
N TRP A 81 -26.07 17.81 3.21
CA TRP A 81 -25.47 18.97 3.84
C TRP A 81 -24.13 19.24 3.18
N VAL A 82 -23.94 20.45 2.66
CA VAL A 82 -22.66 20.92 2.14
C VAL A 82 -22.29 22.18 2.90
N GLY A 83 -21.04 22.27 3.36
CA GLY A 83 -20.58 23.50 3.97
C GLY A 83 -19.06 23.65 3.99
N ARG A 84 -18.61 24.86 4.26
CA ARG A 84 -17.21 25.20 4.42
C ARG A 84 -16.86 25.26 5.89
N LEU A 85 -15.88 24.46 6.31
CA LEU A 85 -15.37 24.53 7.68
C LEU A 85 -14.49 25.77 7.85
N ILE A 86 -14.69 26.46 8.97
CA ILE A 86 -13.96 27.65 9.36
C ILE A 86 -13.39 27.39 10.76
N LEU A 87 -12.07 27.52 10.90
CA LEU A 87 -11.38 27.33 12.17
C LEU A 87 -11.76 28.48 13.14
N PRO A 88 -12.26 28.19 14.36
CA PRO A 88 -12.50 29.22 15.36
C PRO A 88 -11.21 29.97 15.72
N LYS A 89 -11.32 31.27 16.02
CA LYS A 89 -10.19 32.02 16.58
C LYS A 89 -9.88 31.50 17.99
N PRO A 90 -8.61 31.49 18.44
CA PRO A 90 -8.23 30.94 19.74
C PRO A 90 -9.03 31.46 20.95
N ASP A 91 -9.45 32.73 20.91
CA ASP A 91 -10.20 33.36 22.01
C ASP A 91 -11.73 33.20 21.88
N THR A 92 -12.22 32.44 20.89
CA THR A 92 -13.66 32.23 20.69
C THR A 92 -14.16 31.21 21.73
N PRO A 93 -15.13 31.55 22.59
CA PRO A 93 -15.68 30.59 23.54
C PRO A 93 -16.44 29.47 22.81
N PRO A 94 -16.39 28.22 23.30
CA PRO A 94 -17.14 27.13 22.70
C PRO A 94 -18.66 27.37 22.83
N PRO A 95 -19.45 26.89 21.85
CA PRO A 95 -20.91 27.06 21.84
C PRO A 95 -21.63 26.19 22.89
N SER A 96 -20.92 25.21 23.47
CA SER A 96 -21.41 24.26 24.45
C SER A 96 -20.25 23.77 25.35
N ASN A 97 -20.51 22.82 26.24
CA ASN A 97 -19.48 22.16 27.06
C ASN A 97 -18.52 21.26 26.25
N GLN A 98 -18.75 21.07 24.95
CA GLN A 98 -17.85 20.29 24.09
C GLN A 98 -16.62 21.11 23.67
N GLN A 99 -15.45 20.50 23.78
CA GLN A 99 -14.17 21.18 23.50
C GLN A 99 -13.80 21.18 22.01
N ASP A 100 -14.13 20.13 21.25
CA ASP A 100 -13.83 20.08 19.81
C ASP A 100 -15.06 20.50 18.99
N TRP A 101 -14.96 21.67 18.35
CA TRP A 101 -16.01 22.27 17.52
C TRP A 101 -15.38 23.20 16.48
N VAL A 102 -16.12 23.48 15.41
CA VAL A 102 -15.71 24.42 14.36
C VAL A 102 -16.91 25.25 13.88
N TRP A 103 -16.65 26.33 13.17
CA TRP A 103 -17.72 27.01 12.41
C TRP A 103 -17.94 26.28 11.09
N ILE A 104 -19.18 26.24 10.62
CA ILE A 104 -19.52 25.79 9.27
C ILE A 104 -20.41 26.82 8.58
N GLU A 105 -19.98 27.28 7.40
CA GLU A 105 -20.79 28.11 6.51
C GLU A 105 -21.60 27.18 5.58
N ILE A 106 -22.92 27.21 5.70
CA ILE A 106 -23.82 26.26 5.04
C ILE A 106 -24.06 26.66 3.59
N TYR A 107 -23.74 25.76 2.66
CA TYR A 107 -23.95 25.95 1.22
C TYR A 107 -25.15 25.17 0.69
N ASN A 108 -25.46 24.03 1.31
CA ASN A 108 -26.68 23.30 1.03
C ASN A 108 -27.18 22.64 2.32
N ALA A 109 -28.48 22.64 2.52
CA ALA A 109 -29.18 21.96 3.59
C ALA A 109 -30.38 21.17 3.03
N PRO A 110 -30.87 20.14 3.73
CA PRO A 110 -32.12 19.46 3.39
C PRO A 110 -33.31 20.43 3.47
N GLU A 111 -34.40 20.10 2.78
CA GLU A 111 -35.61 20.94 2.71
C GLU A 111 -36.13 21.39 4.10
N THR A 112 -36.03 20.52 5.10
CA THR A 112 -36.44 20.80 6.48
C THR A 112 -35.60 21.85 7.20
N ALA A 113 -34.44 22.22 6.65
CA ALA A 113 -33.50 23.18 7.22
C ALA A 113 -32.97 24.17 6.17
N LYS A 114 -33.73 24.35 5.08
CA LYS A 114 -33.33 25.18 3.92
C LYS A 114 -33.06 26.63 4.31
N ASN A 115 -33.76 27.13 5.34
CA ASN A 115 -33.58 28.47 5.90
C ASN A 115 -32.20 28.70 6.56
N LEU A 116 -31.37 27.66 6.72
CA LEU A 116 -30.02 27.77 7.25
C LEU A 116 -28.96 27.92 6.16
N GLU A 117 -29.31 27.86 4.88
CA GLU A 117 -28.36 28.12 3.80
C GLU A 117 -27.86 29.55 3.83
N GLY A 118 -26.54 29.73 3.72
CA GLY A 118 -25.85 31.02 3.88
C GLY A 118 -25.47 31.34 5.33
N GLU A 119 -26.04 30.64 6.33
CA GLU A 119 -25.72 30.87 7.73
C GLU A 119 -24.36 30.26 8.13
N ILE A 120 -23.72 30.87 9.13
CA ILE A 120 -22.52 30.35 9.78
C ILE A 120 -22.91 29.82 11.16
N LEU A 121 -22.85 28.50 11.32
CA LEU A 121 -23.32 27.82 12.51
C LEU A 121 -22.18 27.07 13.21
N PRO A 122 -22.25 26.84 14.53
CA PRO A 122 -21.33 25.94 15.19
C PRO A 122 -21.63 24.49 14.78
N LEU A 123 -20.58 23.75 14.42
CA LEU A 123 -20.58 22.31 14.19
C LEU A 123 -19.79 21.63 15.31
N GLN A 124 -20.42 20.66 15.97
CA GLN A 124 -19.84 19.88 17.04
C GLN A 124 -20.15 18.38 16.89
N TRP A 125 -19.57 17.55 17.76
CA TRP A 125 -19.79 16.10 17.71
C TRP A 125 -21.08 15.69 18.41
N SER A 126 -21.74 14.66 17.90
CA SER A 126 -22.87 14.06 18.63
C SER A 126 -22.42 13.43 19.95
N GLN A 127 -23.30 13.39 20.95
CA GLN A 127 -23.03 12.80 22.27
C GLN A 127 -23.07 11.25 22.28
N GLN A 128 -23.00 10.60 21.12
CA GLN A 128 -22.99 9.14 21.04
C GLN A 128 -21.69 8.58 21.64
N PRO A 129 -21.73 7.51 22.45
CA PRO A 129 -20.54 6.99 23.13
C PRO A 129 -19.36 6.69 22.19
N LEU A 130 -19.60 6.02 21.07
CA LEU A 130 -18.55 5.71 20.08
C LEU A 130 -17.91 6.97 19.48
N THR A 131 -18.72 8.00 19.21
CA THR A 131 -18.23 9.28 18.70
C THR A 131 -17.35 9.98 19.75
N GLN A 132 -17.78 10.01 21.02
CA GLN A 132 -17.00 10.62 22.09
C GLN A 132 -15.68 9.88 22.32
N THR A 133 -15.69 8.54 22.34
CA THR A 133 -14.46 7.73 22.41
C THR A 133 -13.51 8.03 21.25
N PHE A 134 -14.02 8.17 20.02
CA PHE A 134 -13.21 8.56 18.87
C PHE A 134 -12.53 9.92 19.08
N VAL A 135 -13.32 10.93 19.45
CA VAL A 135 -12.84 12.30 19.70
C VAL A 135 -11.76 12.31 20.77
N GLU A 136 -12.02 11.69 21.92
CA GLU A 136 -11.07 11.58 23.02
C GLU A 136 -9.77 10.88 22.61
N THR A 137 -9.88 9.80 21.84
CA THR A 137 -8.74 8.98 21.40
C THR A 137 -7.74 9.76 20.55
N VAL A 138 -8.23 10.63 19.66
CA VAL A 138 -7.40 11.34 18.67
C VAL A 138 -7.12 12.79 19.03
N THR A 139 -7.74 13.32 20.09
CA THR A 139 -7.49 14.67 20.58
C THR A 139 -6.07 14.78 21.14
N LYS A 140 -5.31 15.77 20.66
CA LYS A 140 -3.89 15.97 21.03
C LYS A 140 -3.52 17.45 21.11
N ASP A 141 -2.53 17.74 21.93
CA ASP A 141 -1.83 19.02 21.88
C ASP A 141 -0.92 19.06 20.64
N ILE A 142 -0.83 20.20 19.98
CA ILE A 142 -0.05 20.37 18.76
C ILE A 142 1.12 21.31 19.03
N GLN A 143 2.33 20.79 18.88
CA GLN A 143 3.56 21.57 18.93
C GLN A 143 4.49 21.15 17.79
N PHE A 144 4.81 22.11 16.91
CA PHE A 144 5.61 21.81 15.73
C PHE A 144 7.04 21.39 16.11
N SER A 145 7.38 20.18 15.68
CA SER A 145 8.73 19.64 15.77
C SER A 145 9.70 20.32 14.77
N GLN A 146 11.01 20.13 14.94
CA GLN A 146 11.99 20.56 13.93
C GLN A 146 11.74 19.87 12.57
N ALA A 147 11.26 18.64 12.60
CA ALA A 147 10.84 17.89 11.42
C ALA A 147 9.70 18.59 10.66
N ALA A 148 8.71 19.14 11.37
CA ALA A 148 7.63 19.93 10.78
C ALA A 148 8.19 21.19 10.11
N LYS A 149 9.05 21.94 10.80
CA LYS A 149 9.71 23.13 10.22
C LYS A 149 10.47 22.80 8.93
N ASN A 150 11.26 21.73 8.94
CA ASN A 150 12.01 21.29 7.75
C ASN A 150 11.06 20.85 6.62
N SER A 151 9.97 20.13 6.93
CA SER A 151 8.97 19.72 5.94
C SER A 151 8.30 20.93 5.28
N SER A 152 7.96 21.96 6.07
CA SER A 152 7.39 23.21 5.53
C SER A 152 8.38 23.95 4.63
N ASN A 153 9.67 24.00 5.02
CA ASN A 153 10.71 24.62 4.20
C ASN A 153 10.91 23.90 2.85
N ASN A 154 10.61 22.60 2.80
CA ASN A 154 10.61 21.78 1.58
C ASN A 154 9.32 21.89 0.76
N GLY A 155 8.41 22.81 1.09
CA GLY A 155 7.20 23.08 0.30
C GLY A 155 6.02 22.14 0.58
N ASN A 156 5.99 21.45 1.73
CA ASN A 156 4.79 20.73 2.17
C ASN A 156 3.83 21.63 2.95
N VAL A 157 2.53 21.42 2.75
CA VAL A 157 1.48 22.13 3.47
C VAL A 157 1.26 21.48 4.83
N LEU A 158 1.42 22.26 5.90
CA LEU A 158 1.25 21.82 7.29
C LEU A 158 0.09 22.56 7.97
N PRO A 159 -0.50 22.01 9.05
CA PRO A 159 -1.55 22.66 9.82
C PRO A 159 -1.01 23.79 10.70
N THR A 160 -0.40 24.81 10.10
CA THR A 160 0.31 25.89 10.82
C THR A 160 -0.58 26.68 11.77
N ARG A 161 -1.88 26.78 11.45
CA ARG A 161 -2.90 27.44 12.28
C ARG A 161 -3.18 26.72 13.60
N LEU A 162 -2.78 25.45 13.70
CA LEU A 162 -2.97 24.62 14.89
C LEU A 162 -1.73 24.59 15.79
N ASN A 163 -0.59 25.12 15.34
CA ASN A 163 0.65 25.07 16.09
C ASN A 163 0.55 25.87 17.40
N GLY A 164 0.82 25.21 18.53
CA GLY A 164 0.73 25.77 19.88
C GLY A 164 -0.65 25.65 20.52
N LEU A 165 -1.65 25.10 19.82
CA LEU A 165 -2.96 24.84 20.40
C LEU A 165 -2.94 23.54 21.23
N THR A 166 -3.68 23.54 22.33
CA THR A 166 -3.90 22.36 23.18
C THR A 166 -5.26 21.73 22.87
N LYS A 167 -5.38 20.42 23.14
CA LYS A 167 -6.60 19.63 22.97
C LYS A 167 -7.28 19.80 21.60
N VAL A 168 -6.47 19.80 20.54
CA VAL A 168 -6.98 19.85 19.17
C VAL A 168 -7.63 18.51 18.84
N GLY A 169 -8.95 18.53 18.70
CA GLY A 169 -9.74 17.37 18.31
C GLY A 169 -9.85 17.19 16.79
N PRO A 170 -10.52 16.12 16.34
CA PRO A 170 -10.61 15.75 14.93
C PRO A 170 -11.33 16.79 14.05
N LEU A 171 -12.38 17.50 14.50
CA LEU A 171 -13.02 18.57 13.73
C LEU A 171 -12.09 19.77 13.56
N THR A 172 -11.53 20.25 14.67
CA THR A 172 -10.57 21.36 14.67
C THR A 172 -9.37 21.05 13.78
N SER A 173 -8.86 19.81 13.86
CA SER A 173 -7.75 19.36 13.02
C SER A 173 -8.06 19.35 11.53
N LEU A 174 -9.31 19.03 11.15
CA LEU A 174 -9.75 19.00 9.76
C LEU A 174 -9.93 20.41 9.21
N ALA A 175 -10.57 21.31 9.96
CA ALA A 175 -10.74 22.72 9.57
C ALA A 175 -9.40 23.47 9.48
N GLY A 176 -8.49 23.23 10.43
CA GLY A 176 -7.17 23.87 10.49
C GLY A 176 -6.07 23.20 9.70
N ALA A 177 -6.38 22.17 8.90
CA ALA A 177 -5.39 21.35 8.19
C ALA A 177 -4.60 22.11 7.10
N ARG A 178 -5.19 23.17 6.54
CA ARG A 178 -4.58 24.08 5.55
C ARG A 178 -4.39 25.48 6.10
N PRO A 179 -3.54 26.31 5.46
CA PRO A 179 -3.38 27.73 5.79
C PRO A 179 -4.67 28.56 5.70
N ASN A 180 -5.60 28.23 4.79
CA ASN A 180 -6.84 28.98 4.58
C ASN A 180 -8.09 28.13 4.93
N ASP A 181 -9.20 28.80 5.24
CA ASP A 181 -10.52 28.17 5.40
C ASP A 181 -11.15 27.87 4.03
N ASP A 182 -10.66 26.80 3.39
CA ASP A 182 -11.10 26.31 2.08
C ASP A 182 -11.55 24.84 2.11
N MET A 183 -11.80 24.32 3.31
CA MET A 183 -12.24 22.95 3.51
C MET A 183 -13.74 22.81 3.28
N ILE A 184 -14.13 22.24 2.14
CA ILE A 184 -15.54 21.93 1.83
C ILE A 184 -15.85 20.49 2.22
N VAL A 185 -16.90 20.32 3.00
CA VAL A 185 -17.32 19.02 3.51
C VAL A 185 -18.78 18.71 3.24
N GLY A 186 -19.06 17.42 3.05
CA GLY A 186 -20.39 16.85 3.13
C GLY A 186 -20.62 16.26 4.52
N LEU A 187 -21.80 16.49 5.09
CA LEU A 187 -22.20 15.91 6.38
C LEU A 187 -23.35 14.92 6.21
N GLU A 188 -23.28 13.82 6.94
CA GLU A 188 -24.32 12.79 7.03
C GLU A 188 -24.85 12.71 8.47
N ASN A 189 -26.12 12.34 8.62
CA ASN A 189 -26.79 12.15 9.91
C ASN A 189 -26.70 13.35 10.86
N VAL A 190 -26.75 14.57 10.30
CA VAL A 190 -26.71 15.82 11.08
C VAL A 190 -27.97 15.94 11.92
N LYS A 191 -27.79 16.31 13.19
CA LYS A 191 -28.87 16.70 14.10
C LYS A 191 -28.75 18.19 14.42
N ILE A 192 -29.87 18.90 14.42
CA ILE A 192 -29.92 20.31 14.84
C ILE A 192 -30.32 20.34 16.32
N THR A 193 -29.51 21.00 17.13
CA THR A 193 -29.77 21.30 18.54
C THR A 193 -29.71 22.83 18.74
N THR A 194 -29.87 23.31 19.98
CA THR A 194 -29.78 24.73 20.31
C THR A 194 -28.78 24.96 21.43
N ASN A 195 -28.06 26.07 21.37
CA ASN A 195 -27.23 26.54 22.48
C ASN A 195 -28.09 27.10 23.64
N GLU A 196 -27.47 27.49 24.75
CA GLU A 196 -28.16 28.08 25.90
C GLU A 196 -28.93 29.37 25.57
N GLY A 197 -28.50 30.09 24.51
CA GLY A 197 -29.17 31.30 23.98
C GLY A 197 -30.22 31.03 22.90
N GLY A 198 -30.57 29.77 22.62
CA GLY A 198 -31.58 29.39 21.63
C GLY A 198 -31.12 29.41 20.16
N SER A 199 -29.86 29.70 19.87
CA SER A 199 -29.31 29.67 18.51
C SER A 199 -28.98 28.23 18.07
N PRO A 200 -29.18 27.86 16.79
CA PRO A 200 -28.99 26.50 16.33
C PRO A 200 -27.50 26.07 16.36
N ILE A 201 -27.27 24.82 16.73
CA ILE A 201 -25.99 24.10 16.65
C ILE A 201 -26.20 22.85 15.78
N LEU A 202 -25.22 22.52 14.94
CA LEU A 202 -25.20 21.27 14.20
C LEU A 202 -24.36 20.22 14.95
N GLU A 203 -24.90 19.02 15.11
CA GLU A 203 -24.21 17.86 15.66
C GLU A 203 -24.01 16.81 14.58
N THR A 204 -22.79 16.30 14.43
CA THR A 204 -22.49 15.18 13.53
C THR A 204 -21.95 13.95 14.28
N PRO A 205 -22.43 12.73 13.97
CA PRO A 205 -21.90 11.51 14.58
C PRO A 205 -20.70 10.92 13.83
N LEU A 206 -20.43 11.39 12.60
CA LEU A 206 -19.44 10.85 11.69
C LEU A 206 -18.43 11.92 11.29
N GLU A 207 -17.22 11.50 10.94
CA GLU A 207 -16.23 12.43 10.40
C GLU A 207 -16.77 13.12 9.13
N PRO A 208 -16.69 14.47 9.04
CA PRO A 208 -17.05 15.18 7.82
C PRO A 208 -16.27 14.68 6.61
N MET A 209 -16.99 14.35 5.53
CA MET A 209 -16.37 13.88 4.29
C MET A 209 -15.88 15.08 3.49
N GLN A 210 -14.61 15.10 3.10
CA GLN A 210 -14.08 16.13 2.22
C GLN A 210 -14.63 15.95 0.80
N ILE A 211 -15.30 16.97 0.26
CA ILE A 211 -15.94 16.95 -1.07
C ILE A 211 -15.47 18.11 -1.94
N THR A 212 -15.88 18.14 -3.21
CA THR A 212 -15.61 19.25 -4.13
C THR A 212 -16.89 19.67 -4.85
N GLY A 213 -17.08 20.99 -5.00
CA GLY A 213 -18.27 21.57 -5.64
C GLY A 213 -19.49 21.60 -4.72
N ARG A 214 -20.36 22.60 -4.93
CA ARG A 214 -21.65 22.72 -4.22
C ARG A 214 -22.75 21.93 -4.93
N TYR A 215 -22.67 21.89 -6.25
CA TYR A 215 -23.60 21.19 -7.12
C TYR A 215 -22.85 20.32 -8.12
N TYR A 216 -23.56 19.36 -8.69
CA TYR A 216 -23.08 18.55 -9.80
C TYR A 216 -24.17 18.32 -10.85
N ALA A 217 -23.73 18.07 -12.08
CA ALA A 217 -24.58 17.74 -13.22
C ALA A 217 -23.97 16.62 -14.05
N LEU A 218 -24.80 15.90 -14.81
CA LEU A 218 -24.36 14.91 -15.80
C LEU A 218 -24.49 15.50 -17.21
N VAL A 219 -23.35 15.64 -17.90
CA VAL A 219 -23.27 16.34 -19.18
C VAL A 219 -22.46 15.59 -20.24
N ASP A 220 -22.73 15.91 -21.49
CA ASP A 220 -21.83 15.68 -22.62
C ASP A 220 -21.15 16.99 -23.02
N ILE A 221 -19.85 16.95 -23.29
CA ILE A 221 -19.04 18.13 -23.62
C ILE A 221 -18.92 18.21 -25.14
N LEU A 222 -19.68 19.14 -25.74
CA LEU A 222 -19.82 19.21 -27.20
C LEU A 222 -18.62 19.84 -27.91
N GLY A 223 -17.92 20.73 -27.22
CA GLY A 223 -16.83 21.52 -27.81
C GLY A 223 -16.56 22.81 -27.04
N THR A 224 -15.54 23.56 -27.45
CA THR A 224 -15.30 24.91 -26.95
C THR A 224 -16.45 25.85 -27.36
N ALA A 225 -16.84 26.76 -26.47
CA ALA A 225 -17.83 27.78 -26.77
C ALA A 225 -17.34 28.74 -27.87
N THR A 226 -18.28 29.43 -28.54
CA THR A 226 -17.95 30.44 -29.58
C THR A 226 -17.20 31.64 -29.00
N THR A 227 -17.52 32.01 -27.77
CA THR A 227 -16.77 32.97 -26.97
C THR A 227 -15.53 32.29 -26.39
N ASN A 228 -14.34 32.63 -26.91
CA ASN A 228 -13.09 32.07 -26.44
C ASN A 228 -12.59 32.80 -25.17
N ALA A 229 -12.31 32.03 -24.12
CA ALA A 229 -11.46 32.41 -23.01
C ALA A 229 -10.21 31.52 -23.03
N THR A 230 -9.16 31.95 -23.73
CA THR A 230 -7.93 31.15 -23.90
C THR A 230 -6.96 31.44 -22.76
N PRO A 231 -6.50 30.43 -22.00
CA PRO A 231 -5.54 30.63 -20.93
C PRO A 231 -4.15 30.93 -21.49
N LYS A 232 -3.29 31.55 -20.66
CA LYS A 232 -1.93 31.93 -21.09
C LYS A 232 -1.00 30.73 -21.27
N ASN A 233 -1.13 29.72 -20.40
CA ASN A 233 -0.27 28.55 -20.35
C ASN A 233 -1.14 27.29 -20.31
N CYS A 234 -0.71 26.25 -21.02
CA CYS A 234 -1.31 24.91 -21.08
C CYS A 234 -0.22 23.91 -21.44
N PRO A 235 -0.45 22.60 -21.24
CA PRO A 235 0.51 21.58 -21.67
C PRO A 235 0.55 21.41 -23.19
N GLY A 236 1.68 20.93 -23.71
CA GLY A 236 1.90 20.75 -25.15
C GLY A 236 2.02 22.06 -25.94
N ASN A 237 1.65 22.00 -27.23
CA ASN A 237 1.82 23.10 -28.17
C ASN A 237 0.69 24.11 -28.11
N GLN A 238 1.04 25.40 -28.26
CA GLN A 238 0.09 26.50 -28.43
C GLN A 238 -0.64 26.42 -29.77
N PRO A 239 -1.88 26.96 -29.90
CA PRO A 239 -2.61 27.70 -28.87
C PRO A 239 -3.35 26.81 -27.86
N CYS A 240 -3.50 27.29 -26.63
CA CYS A 240 -4.29 26.61 -25.61
C CYS A 240 -5.77 26.47 -25.98
N THR A 241 -6.39 25.35 -25.58
CA THR A 241 -7.85 25.19 -25.60
C THR A 241 -8.53 26.24 -24.72
N SER A 242 -9.68 26.76 -25.17
CA SER A 242 -10.48 27.67 -24.36
C SER A 242 -10.96 27.00 -23.07
N GLU A 243 -11.08 27.78 -22.00
CA GLU A 243 -11.68 27.35 -20.74
C GLU A 243 -13.22 27.31 -20.78
N LEU A 244 -13.86 27.84 -21.83
CA LEU A 244 -15.32 27.85 -21.97
C LEU A 244 -15.78 26.75 -22.92
N PHE A 245 -16.72 25.93 -22.45
CA PHE A 245 -17.23 24.76 -23.17
C PHE A 245 -18.74 24.83 -23.30
N GLN A 246 -19.25 24.47 -24.47
CA GLN A 246 -20.66 24.18 -24.63
C GLN A 246 -20.93 22.74 -24.21
N VAL A 247 -21.90 22.56 -23.32
CA VAL A 247 -22.33 21.25 -22.84
C VAL A 247 -23.80 21.00 -23.10
N ARG A 248 -24.17 19.73 -23.11
CA ARG A 248 -25.56 19.29 -23.15
C ARG A 248 -25.86 18.40 -21.96
N HIS A 249 -26.95 18.71 -21.26
CA HIS A 249 -27.36 17.95 -20.08
C HIS A 249 -28.01 16.61 -20.44
N TYR A 250 -27.88 15.66 -19.52
CA TYR A 250 -28.58 14.39 -19.61
C TYR A 250 -30.09 14.58 -19.39
N ASN A 251 -30.89 13.89 -20.19
CA ASN A 251 -32.33 13.87 -20.08
C ASN A 251 -32.79 12.54 -19.45
N PRO A 252 -33.34 12.56 -18.21
CA PRO A 252 -33.80 11.33 -17.54
C PRO A 252 -34.95 10.64 -18.28
N THR A 253 -35.75 11.38 -19.06
CA THR A 253 -36.91 10.82 -19.78
C THR A 253 -36.49 10.07 -21.03
N THR A 254 -35.61 10.64 -21.86
CA THR A 254 -35.15 10.02 -23.12
C THR A 254 -33.92 9.12 -22.93
N LYS A 255 -33.26 9.22 -21.76
CA LYS A 255 -32.00 8.55 -21.42
C LYS A 255 -30.83 8.91 -22.34
N LYS A 256 -30.82 10.14 -22.85
CA LYS A 256 -29.82 10.66 -23.79
C LYS A 256 -29.37 12.06 -23.39
N PHE A 257 -28.24 12.51 -23.95
CA PHE A 257 -27.83 13.92 -23.89
C PHE A 257 -28.60 14.72 -24.94
N ASP A 258 -29.89 15.00 -24.68
CA ASP A 258 -30.78 15.80 -25.53
C ASP A 258 -31.57 16.85 -24.74
N SER A 259 -31.14 17.15 -23.50
CA SER A 259 -31.70 18.21 -22.67
C SER A 259 -31.10 19.59 -23.03
N ALA A 260 -31.34 20.58 -22.17
CA ALA A 260 -30.82 21.94 -22.31
C ALA A 260 -29.31 21.96 -22.55
N THR A 261 -28.86 22.92 -23.38
CA THR A 261 -27.46 23.23 -23.59
C THR A 261 -27.08 24.51 -22.87
N GLU A 262 -25.87 24.59 -22.32
CA GLU A 262 -25.34 25.81 -21.73
C GLU A 262 -23.83 25.93 -21.90
N ILE A 263 -23.29 27.09 -21.56
CA ILE A 263 -21.85 27.34 -21.51
C ILE A 263 -21.39 27.19 -20.07
N ILE A 264 -20.37 26.36 -19.86
CA ILE A 264 -19.68 26.19 -18.58
C ILE A 264 -18.21 26.56 -18.73
N ARG A 265 -17.53 26.75 -17.60
CA ARG A 265 -16.07 26.91 -17.54
C ARG A 265 -15.42 25.64 -17.00
N ILE A 266 -14.47 25.07 -17.74
CA ILE A 266 -13.53 24.06 -17.25
C ILE A 266 -12.15 24.73 -17.20
N PRO A 267 -11.68 25.15 -16.01
CA PRO A 267 -10.49 25.99 -15.90
C PRO A 267 -9.19 25.23 -16.18
N GLN A 268 -8.24 25.91 -16.82
CA GLN A 268 -6.85 25.48 -16.91
C GLN A 268 -6.13 25.86 -15.61
N GLN A 269 -5.69 24.84 -14.88
CA GLN A 269 -4.95 25.06 -13.63
C GLN A 269 -3.59 25.72 -13.90
N PRO A 270 -3.02 26.42 -12.92
CA PRO A 270 -1.75 27.12 -13.10
C PRO A 270 -0.57 26.14 -13.24
N LEU A 271 0.51 26.62 -13.85
CA LEU A 271 1.77 25.89 -13.92
C LEU A 271 2.40 25.78 -12.52
N LEU A 272 2.73 24.57 -12.10
CA LEU A 272 3.31 24.26 -10.80
C LEU A 272 4.85 24.31 -10.83
N PRO A 273 5.55 24.32 -9.67
CA PRO A 273 7.00 24.46 -9.59
C PRO A 273 7.79 23.35 -10.29
N ASN A 274 7.17 22.19 -10.48
CA ASN A 274 7.73 21.05 -11.20
C ASN A 274 7.42 21.09 -12.71
N ASN A 275 7.06 22.26 -13.25
CA ASN A 275 6.66 22.49 -14.65
C ASN A 275 5.47 21.64 -15.11
N LEU A 276 4.64 21.17 -14.17
CA LEU A 276 3.45 20.38 -14.42
C LEU A 276 2.17 21.18 -14.19
N PHE A 277 1.10 20.76 -14.83
CA PHE A 277 -0.25 21.19 -14.49
C PHE A 277 -0.93 20.10 -13.65
N GLN A 278 -1.69 20.48 -12.62
CA GLN A 278 -2.44 19.47 -11.86
C GLN A 278 -3.57 18.86 -12.70
N SER A 279 -4.21 19.69 -13.52
CA SER A 279 -5.19 19.26 -14.51
C SER A 279 -5.20 20.22 -15.69
N THR A 280 -5.75 19.78 -16.82
CA THR A 280 -5.91 20.57 -18.03
C THR A 280 -7.25 20.24 -18.69
N PRO A 281 -7.95 21.19 -19.31
CA PRO A 281 -9.08 20.93 -20.19
C PRO A 281 -8.66 20.56 -21.63
N GLN A 282 -7.37 20.63 -21.97
CA GLN A 282 -6.85 20.31 -23.30
C GLN A 282 -7.29 18.90 -23.72
N GLY A 283 -7.93 18.74 -24.88
CA GLY A 283 -8.36 17.44 -25.39
C GLY A 283 -9.49 16.74 -24.61
N ILE A 284 -10.16 17.42 -23.67
CA ILE A 284 -11.22 16.80 -22.86
C ILE A 284 -12.44 16.35 -23.70
N THR A 285 -12.72 17.04 -24.80
CA THR A 285 -13.79 16.73 -25.75
C THR A 285 -13.59 15.39 -26.45
N ASP A 286 -12.33 15.03 -26.72
CA ASP A 286 -11.96 13.80 -27.43
C ASP A 286 -11.60 12.65 -26.48
N SER A 287 -11.71 12.90 -25.17
CA SER A 287 -11.31 11.98 -24.11
C SER A 287 -12.14 10.67 -24.17
N PRO A 288 -11.51 9.49 -24.35
CA PRO A 288 -12.22 8.22 -24.44
C PRO A 288 -13.11 7.92 -23.22
N ALA A 289 -12.66 8.32 -22.03
CA ALA A 289 -13.41 8.15 -20.79
C ALA A 289 -14.71 8.99 -20.74
N GLY A 290 -14.79 10.04 -21.56
CA GLY A 290 -15.93 10.95 -21.62
C GLY A 290 -17.08 10.50 -22.51
N LYS A 291 -16.93 9.41 -23.27
CA LYS A 291 -17.93 8.97 -24.26
C LYS A 291 -19.31 8.68 -23.68
N ALA A 292 -19.38 8.24 -22.42
CA ALA A 292 -20.64 8.00 -21.73
C ALA A 292 -21.18 9.24 -20.99
N GLY A 293 -20.48 10.37 -21.10
CA GLY A 293 -20.72 11.60 -20.37
C GLY A 293 -19.82 11.76 -19.14
N TRP A 294 -19.78 13.00 -18.64
CA TRP A 294 -19.05 13.43 -17.46
C TRP A 294 -20.02 13.91 -16.39
N TYR A 295 -19.83 13.47 -15.15
CA TYR A 295 -20.31 14.25 -14.02
C TYR A 295 -19.33 15.41 -13.80
N ILE A 296 -19.88 16.62 -13.75
CA ILE A 296 -19.14 17.85 -13.45
C ILE A 296 -19.59 18.37 -12.09
N TYR A 297 -18.65 18.75 -11.23
CA TYR A 297 -18.91 19.28 -9.89
C TYR A 297 -18.37 20.71 -9.80
N GLY A 298 -19.13 21.62 -9.21
CA GLY A 298 -18.77 23.03 -9.19
C GLY A 298 -19.86 23.93 -8.60
N ALA A 299 -19.83 25.19 -8.98
CA ALA A 299 -20.85 26.19 -8.67
C ALA A 299 -20.82 27.33 -9.72
N LYS A 300 -21.85 28.17 -9.74
CA LYS A 300 -21.83 29.37 -10.59
C LYS A 300 -20.92 30.43 -10.00
N ASP A 301 -20.19 31.10 -10.87
CA ASP A 301 -19.41 32.29 -10.50
C ASP A 301 -20.28 33.55 -10.49
N THR A 302 -19.66 34.70 -10.22
CA THR A 302 -20.34 36.00 -10.19
C THR A 302 -20.94 36.43 -11.54
N ALA A 303 -20.48 35.85 -12.65
CA ALA A 303 -21.06 36.05 -13.98
C ALA A 303 -22.21 35.06 -14.29
N GLY A 304 -22.53 34.17 -13.35
CA GLY A 304 -23.56 33.14 -13.51
C GLY A 304 -23.10 31.93 -14.33
N ILE A 305 -21.82 31.82 -14.68
CA ILE A 305 -21.27 30.70 -15.45
C ILE A 305 -20.91 29.59 -14.47
N PHE A 306 -21.41 28.36 -14.73
CA PHE A 306 -21.02 27.21 -13.93
C PHE A 306 -19.54 26.89 -14.15
N THR A 307 -18.73 27.04 -13.11
CA THR A 307 -17.29 26.76 -13.15
C THR A 307 -17.02 25.42 -12.50
N VAL A 308 -16.43 24.50 -13.27
CA VAL A 308 -16.12 23.14 -12.87
C VAL A 308 -14.89 23.13 -11.96
N GLN A 309 -15.01 22.41 -10.85
CA GLN A 309 -13.98 22.21 -9.83
C GLN A 309 -13.54 20.74 -9.75
N ALA A 310 -14.40 19.79 -10.16
CA ALA A 310 -14.03 18.38 -10.32
C ALA A 310 -14.80 17.70 -11.46
N ILE A 311 -14.23 16.63 -12.01
CA ILE A 311 -14.86 15.80 -13.05
C ILE A 311 -14.82 14.31 -12.68
N LYS A 312 -15.82 13.55 -13.12
CA LYS A 312 -15.92 12.11 -12.90
C LYS A 312 -16.52 11.41 -14.13
N PRO A 313 -15.81 10.46 -14.77
CA PRO A 313 -16.31 9.79 -15.99
C PRO A 313 -17.44 8.82 -15.64
N ARG A 314 -18.60 8.93 -16.31
CA ARG A 314 -19.79 8.14 -15.95
C ARG A 314 -19.57 6.64 -16.08
N SER A 315 -18.98 6.19 -17.20
CA SER A 315 -18.80 4.76 -17.51
C SER A 315 -17.94 4.02 -16.49
N PHE A 316 -17.08 4.72 -15.76
CA PHE A 316 -16.17 4.11 -14.80
C PHE A 316 -16.86 3.55 -13.55
N PHE A 317 -18.06 4.05 -13.22
CA PHE A 317 -18.79 3.67 -12.00
C PHE A 317 -20.01 2.79 -12.27
N GLN A 318 -20.37 2.61 -13.54
CA GLN A 318 -21.45 1.70 -13.91
C GLN A 318 -21.08 0.27 -13.50
N LEU A 319 -22.05 -0.48 -12.98
CA LEU A 319 -21.86 -1.87 -12.57
C LEU A 319 -21.82 -2.83 -13.77
N GLN A 320 -20.99 -2.52 -14.76
CA GLN A 320 -20.80 -3.27 -16.00
C GLN A 320 -19.31 -3.41 -16.27
N PRO A 321 -18.70 -4.59 -16.01
CA PRO A 321 -17.28 -4.76 -16.26
C PRO A 321 -17.03 -4.89 -17.77
N GLU A 322 -15.95 -4.29 -18.26
CA GLU A 322 -15.51 -4.42 -19.66
C GLU A 322 -14.97 -5.83 -19.93
N GLN A 323 -14.39 -6.46 -18.90
CA GLN A 323 -13.83 -7.80 -18.98
C GLN A 323 -14.08 -8.57 -17.69
N THR A 324 -14.37 -9.87 -17.80
CA THR A 324 -14.40 -10.80 -16.66
C THR A 324 -13.28 -11.82 -16.78
N ILE A 325 -12.57 -12.06 -15.70
CA ILE A 325 -11.51 -13.07 -15.58
C ILE A 325 -11.97 -14.09 -14.53
N GLN A 326 -12.04 -15.35 -14.93
CA GLN A 326 -12.43 -16.45 -14.05
C GLN A 326 -11.24 -17.35 -13.70
N GLY A 327 -11.33 -17.94 -12.51
CA GLY A 327 -10.36 -18.89 -11.99
C GLY A 327 -9.22 -18.22 -11.22
N LYS A 328 -8.92 -18.78 -10.05
CA LYS A 328 -7.87 -18.32 -9.14
C LYS A 328 -6.52 -18.05 -9.83
N THR A 329 -6.06 -18.96 -10.69
CA THR A 329 -4.77 -18.83 -11.37
C THR A 329 -4.73 -17.63 -12.32
N ALA A 330 -5.80 -17.44 -13.10
CA ALA A 330 -5.90 -16.30 -14.01
C ALA A 330 -6.06 -14.99 -13.23
N GLY A 331 -6.86 -14.99 -12.16
CA GLY A 331 -7.02 -13.82 -11.29
C GLY A 331 -5.73 -13.37 -10.63
N ILE A 332 -4.94 -14.31 -10.10
CA ILE A 332 -3.60 -14.02 -9.56
C ILE A 332 -2.67 -13.45 -10.63
N LYS A 333 -2.66 -14.05 -11.84
CA LYS A 333 -1.88 -13.55 -12.96
C LYS A 333 -2.28 -12.11 -13.33
N TYR A 334 -3.57 -11.80 -13.22
CA TYR A 334 -4.07 -10.45 -13.46
C TYR A 334 -3.54 -9.47 -12.41
N ILE A 335 -3.70 -9.78 -11.12
CA ILE A 335 -3.19 -8.99 -9.99
C ILE A 335 -1.70 -8.69 -10.15
N ASP A 336 -0.88 -9.74 -10.31
CA ASP A 336 0.57 -9.62 -10.27
C ASP A 336 1.14 -8.90 -11.50
N ARG A 337 0.48 -9.02 -12.66
CA ARG A 337 1.05 -8.59 -13.96
C ARG A 337 0.11 -7.77 -14.82
N GLN A 338 -1.05 -8.32 -15.19
CA GLN A 338 -1.87 -7.75 -16.28
C GLN A 338 -2.57 -6.45 -15.88
N ASN A 339 -2.86 -6.28 -14.59
CA ASN A 339 -3.46 -5.07 -14.04
C ASN A 339 -2.66 -3.84 -14.47
N TRP A 340 -1.33 -3.88 -14.31
CA TRP A 340 -0.41 -2.76 -14.61
C TRP A 340 0.33 -2.88 -15.95
N GLN A 341 0.01 -3.88 -16.76
CA GLN A 341 0.65 -4.08 -18.06
C GLN A 341 0.33 -2.95 -19.03
N ASN A 342 1.29 -2.56 -19.89
CA ASN A 342 1.12 -1.55 -20.93
C ASN A 342 0.54 -0.21 -20.41
N THR A 343 0.97 0.23 -19.22
CA THR A 343 0.37 1.40 -18.56
C THR A 343 0.50 2.66 -19.41
N GLU A 344 1.67 2.93 -20.00
CA GLU A 344 1.93 4.06 -20.89
C GLU A 344 0.97 4.09 -22.09
N SER A 345 0.84 2.98 -22.81
CA SER A 345 -0.03 2.89 -24.00
C SER A 345 -1.52 2.98 -23.69
N ARG A 346 -1.91 2.96 -22.40
CA ARG A 346 -3.31 3.08 -21.94
C ARG A 346 -3.66 4.51 -21.52
N LYS A 347 -2.76 5.48 -21.67
CA LYS A 347 -3.02 6.90 -21.36
C LYS A 347 -4.35 7.39 -21.96
N GLY A 348 -5.09 8.20 -21.21
CA GLY A 348 -6.41 8.72 -21.58
C GLY A 348 -7.57 7.71 -21.46
N ASN A 349 -7.30 6.44 -21.14
CA ASN A 349 -8.32 5.41 -21.04
C ASN A 349 -8.61 5.01 -19.59
N ILE A 350 -9.83 4.51 -19.38
CA ILE A 350 -10.26 3.79 -18.19
C ILE A 350 -10.27 2.29 -18.46
N GLN A 351 -10.35 1.50 -17.40
CA GLN A 351 -10.54 0.06 -17.49
C GLN A 351 -11.38 -0.48 -16.34
N SER A 352 -12.28 -1.42 -16.62
CA SER A 352 -13.14 -2.06 -15.62
C SER A 352 -13.10 -3.59 -15.77
N VAL A 353 -12.45 -4.28 -14.82
CA VAL A 353 -12.22 -5.74 -14.91
C VAL A 353 -12.72 -6.46 -13.66
N LEU A 354 -13.64 -7.39 -13.82
CA LEU A 354 -14.13 -8.25 -12.73
C LEU A 354 -13.30 -9.54 -12.68
N VAL A 355 -12.69 -9.83 -11.55
CA VAL A 355 -11.90 -11.04 -11.29
C VAL A 355 -12.61 -11.91 -10.27
N ILE A 356 -12.89 -13.15 -10.65
CA ILE A 356 -13.62 -14.13 -9.83
C ILE A 356 -12.72 -15.34 -9.57
N GLY A 357 -12.55 -15.70 -8.30
CA GLY A 357 -11.57 -16.70 -7.86
C GLY A 357 -11.95 -18.16 -8.11
N GLU A 358 -13.21 -18.48 -8.43
CA GLU A 358 -13.66 -19.87 -8.51
C GLU A 358 -13.39 -20.53 -9.87
N GLU A 359 -12.74 -21.69 -9.85
CA GLU A 359 -13.16 -22.86 -10.62
C GLU A 359 -13.74 -23.85 -9.60
N GLY A 360 -14.96 -24.34 -9.83
CA GLY A 360 -15.88 -24.80 -8.78
C GLY A 360 -15.32 -25.69 -7.67
N SER A 361 -15.70 -25.39 -6.42
CA SER A 361 -15.87 -26.38 -5.35
C SER A 361 -16.56 -25.79 -4.11
N LYS A 362 -17.83 -26.19 -3.93
CA LYS A 362 -18.51 -26.48 -2.65
C LYS A 362 -19.00 -25.31 -1.79
N VAL A 363 -19.86 -24.43 -2.32
CA VAL A 363 -20.83 -23.70 -1.48
C VAL A 363 -22.30 -23.96 -1.89
N ASP A 364 -22.58 -24.46 -3.09
CA ASP A 364 -23.95 -24.87 -3.49
C ASP A 364 -24.27 -26.35 -3.23
N LYS A 365 -24.12 -26.81 -1.98
CA LYS A 365 -24.66 -28.12 -1.52
C LYS A 365 -25.72 -27.97 -0.42
N LEU A 366 -26.56 -26.96 -0.53
CA LEU A 366 -27.80 -26.82 0.26
C LEU A 366 -29.00 -26.59 -0.66
N SER A 367 -29.15 -27.46 -1.67
CA SER A 367 -30.44 -27.65 -2.36
C SER A 367 -30.59 -29.13 -2.71
N PRO A 368 -31.71 -29.77 -2.36
CA PRO A 368 -31.89 -31.20 -2.57
C PRO A 368 -31.96 -31.52 -4.08
N PRO A 369 -31.41 -32.66 -4.52
CA PRO A 369 -31.36 -33.02 -5.92
C PRO A 369 -32.71 -33.64 -6.31
N ASN A 370 -33.52 -32.92 -7.11
CA ASN A 370 -34.57 -33.54 -7.90
C ASN A 370 -34.97 -32.60 -9.05
N SER A 371 -34.26 -32.70 -10.16
CA SER A 371 -34.82 -32.93 -11.51
C SER A 371 -33.74 -32.69 -12.55
N VAL A 372 -33.47 -33.76 -13.30
CA VAL A 372 -32.64 -33.76 -14.49
C VAL A 372 -33.42 -33.02 -15.58
N GLN A 373 -32.93 -31.86 -16.04
CA GLN A 373 -33.31 -31.28 -17.32
C GLN A 373 -32.10 -30.65 -18.01
N THR A 374 -31.53 -31.43 -18.91
CA THR A 374 -30.96 -31.07 -20.22
C THR A 374 -30.37 -29.67 -20.44
N LEU A 375 -29.05 -29.69 -20.67
CA LEU A 375 -28.20 -28.66 -21.25
C LEU A 375 -28.85 -27.92 -22.44
N HIS A 376 -29.19 -26.65 -22.23
CA HIS A 376 -29.23 -25.63 -23.28
C HIS A 376 -28.39 -24.43 -22.84
N ALA A 377 -27.52 -23.99 -23.75
CA ALA A 377 -26.66 -22.83 -23.59
C ALA A 377 -27.50 -21.53 -23.59
N THR A 378 -28.04 -21.12 -22.45
CA THR A 378 -28.57 -19.76 -22.21
C THR A 378 -28.90 -19.59 -20.72
N SER A 379 -27.94 -19.14 -19.92
CA SER A 379 -28.11 -18.24 -18.76
C SER A 379 -26.84 -18.26 -17.91
N LEU A 380 -25.82 -17.51 -18.36
CA LEU A 380 -24.81 -16.99 -17.45
C LEU A 380 -25.55 -16.21 -16.34
N PRO A 381 -25.16 -16.29 -15.06
CA PRO A 381 -25.60 -15.29 -14.10
C PRO A 381 -25.12 -13.94 -14.64
N THR A 382 -26.06 -13.09 -15.06
CA THR A 382 -25.78 -11.71 -15.40
C THR A 382 -25.09 -11.03 -14.21
N PRO A 383 -24.01 -10.25 -14.40
CA PRO A 383 -23.31 -9.54 -13.31
C PRO A 383 -24.24 -8.70 -12.41
N ASN A 384 -25.39 -8.30 -12.92
CA ASN A 384 -26.43 -7.55 -12.20
C ASN A 384 -27.18 -8.35 -11.12
N SER A 385 -26.97 -9.66 -10.95
CA SER A 385 -27.70 -10.45 -9.94
C SER A 385 -27.03 -10.52 -8.56
N LEU A 386 -25.84 -9.91 -8.36
CA LEU A 386 -25.05 -10.06 -7.13
C LEU A 386 -24.95 -8.80 -6.25
N LEU A 387 -25.01 -7.60 -6.86
CA LEU A 387 -24.88 -6.32 -6.15
C LEU A 387 -26.22 -5.57 -6.14
N LYS A 388 -26.72 -5.29 -4.95
CA LYS A 388 -27.98 -4.57 -4.72
C LYS A 388 -27.71 -3.19 -4.17
N GLU A 389 -28.66 -2.28 -4.37
CA GLU A 389 -28.64 -0.97 -3.73
C GLU A 389 -28.45 -1.12 -2.21
N GLY A 390 -27.50 -0.36 -1.66
CA GLY A 390 -27.10 -0.43 -0.26
C GLY A 390 -26.01 -1.47 0.06
N ASP A 391 -25.61 -2.33 -0.87
CA ASP A 391 -24.45 -3.21 -0.65
C ASP A 391 -23.17 -2.38 -0.49
N TYR A 392 -22.34 -2.78 0.48
CA TYR A 392 -21.02 -2.21 0.73
C TYR A 392 -19.91 -3.18 0.33
N ALA A 393 -18.78 -2.62 -0.09
CA ALA A 393 -17.57 -3.33 -0.45
C ALA A 393 -16.33 -2.55 0.02
N LEU A 394 -15.24 -3.28 0.26
CA LEU A 394 -13.95 -2.67 0.61
C LEU A 394 -13.30 -2.12 -0.66
N VAL A 395 -12.72 -0.93 -0.58
CA VAL A 395 -11.84 -0.41 -1.64
C VAL A 395 -10.40 -0.56 -1.21
N ILE A 396 -9.56 -1.11 -2.08
CA ILE A 396 -8.10 -1.08 -1.97
C ILE A 396 -7.59 -0.16 -3.07
N HIS A 397 -6.94 0.92 -2.68
CA HIS A 397 -6.46 1.96 -3.59
C HIS A 397 -4.94 1.83 -3.81
N LEU A 398 -4.51 1.97 -5.07
CA LEU A 398 -3.11 2.13 -5.43
C LEU A 398 -2.96 3.08 -6.63
N PHE A 399 -2.07 4.06 -6.52
CA PHE A 399 -1.64 4.84 -7.68
C PHE A 399 -0.17 4.64 -8.02
N GLY A 400 0.18 4.93 -9.28
CA GLY A 400 1.53 4.91 -9.83
C GLY A 400 2.19 6.28 -9.97
N GLY A 401 3.24 6.32 -10.78
CA GLY A 401 4.08 7.49 -10.97
C GLY A 401 3.73 8.35 -12.19
N ILE A 402 4.44 9.47 -12.29
CA ILE A 402 4.42 10.40 -13.44
C ILE A 402 5.72 10.23 -14.22
N GLY A 403 5.63 9.81 -15.48
CA GLY A 403 6.71 9.64 -16.45
C GLY A 403 6.71 10.73 -17.53
N GLY A 404 7.30 10.44 -18.69
CA GLY A 404 7.44 11.38 -19.81
C GLY A 404 8.55 12.41 -19.61
N GLU A 405 8.55 13.46 -20.43
CA GLU A 405 9.54 14.54 -20.39
C GLU A 405 9.55 15.26 -19.03
N LYS A 406 8.39 15.34 -18.38
CA LYS A 406 8.19 15.95 -17.06
C LYS A 406 8.06 14.91 -15.94
N SER A 407 8.79 13.80 -16.06
CA SER A 407 8.78 12.70 -15.09
C SER A 407 9.17 13.14 -13.68
N GLU A 408 8.62 12.45 -12.69
CA GLU A 408 9.07 12.58 -11.30
C GLU A 408 10.35 11.77 -11.07
N PRO A 409 11.24 12.21 -10.16
CA PRO A 409 12.48 11.50 -9.90
C PRO A 409 12.20 10.10 -9.35
N VAL A 410 12.75 9.09 -10.01
CA VAL A 410 12.66 7.69 -9.57
C VAL A 410 13.89 7.33 -8.75
N PHE A 411 13.71 6.96 -7.49
CA PHE A 411 14.81 6.56 -6.62
C PHE A 411 15.21 5.10 -6.87
N VAL A 412 16.42 4.88 -7.41
CA VAL A 412 17.03 3.56 -7.64
C VAL A 412 16.08 2.59 -8.38
N GLY A 413 15.39 3.12 -9.40
CA GLY A 413 14.46 2.34 -10.22
C GLY A 413 13.18 1.88 -9.53
N THR A 414 12.77 2.56 -8.44
CA THR A 414 11.55 2.25 -7.68
C THR A 414 10.50 3.34 -7.82
N VAL A 415 9.31 2.99 -8.33
CA VAL A 415 8.14 3.87 -8.36
C VAL A 415 7.23 3.46 -7.21
N THR A 416 7.30 4.17 -6.09
CA THR A 416 6.66 3.73 -4.83
C THR A 416 5.14 3.73 -4.92
N GLY A 417 4.54 4.77 -5.53
CA GLY A 417 3.09 4.97 -5.50
C GLY A 417 2.57 5.37 -4.12
N HIS A 418 1.25 5.21 -3.92
CA HIS A 418 0.55 5.40 -2.66
C HIS A 418 -0.53 4.34 -2.48
N PHE A 419 -0.79 3.94 -1.24
CA PHE A 419 -1.74 2.90 -0.89
C PHE A 419 -2.65 3.39 0.23
N SER A 420 -3.94 3.10 0.09
CA SER A 420 -4.94 3.35 1.13
C SER A 420 -6.13 2.41 0.98
N TYR A 421 -7.06 2.47 1.92
CA TYR A 421 -8.33 1.76 1.85
C TYR A 421 -9.49 2.74 1.65
N GLY A 422 -10.69 2.20 1.43
CA GLY A 422 -11.91 2.96 1.34
C GLY A 422 -13.14 2.07 1.38
N LEU A 423 -14.28 2.65 1.05
CA LEU A 423 -15.58 2.02 0.97
C LEU A 423 -16.18 2.32 -0.40
N ALA A 424 -16.73 1.28 -1.03
CA ALA A 424 -17.67 1.42 -2.13
C ALA A 424 -19.06 1.07 -1.62
N GLN A 425 -20.05 1.87 -1.98
CA GLN A 425 -21.47 1.57 -1.78
C GLN A 425 -22.15 1.50 -3.14
N VAL A 426 -23.05 0.55 -3.30
CA VAL A 426 -23.92 0.51 -4.49
C VAL A 426 -25.08 1.47 -4.25
N VAL A 427 -25.15 2.52 -5.06
CA VAL A 427 -26.18 3.56 -4.96
C VAL A 427 -26.92 3.69 -6.28
N ARG A 428 -28.11 4.28 -6.22
CA ARG A 428 -28.86 4.68 -7.41
C ARG A 428 -28.48 6.09 -7.83
N ASP A 429 -28.04 6.24 -9.06
CA ASP A 429 -27.72 7.54 -9.64
C ASP A 429 -28.98 8.41 -9.77
N THR A 430 -28.89 9.67 -9.36
CA THR A 430 -30.05 10.56 -9.29
C THR A 430 -30.48 11.11 -10.66
N PHE A 431 -29.62 11.04 -11.68
CA PHE A 431 -29.94 11.48 -13.04
C PHE A 431 -30.44 10.34 -13.92
N THR A 432 -29.77 9.19 -13.86
CA THR A 432 -30.00 8.05 -14.76
C THR A 432 -30.87 6.96 -14.14
N ASN A 433 -31.04 6.95 -12.81
CA ASN A 433 -31.70 5.91 -12.03
C ASN A 433 -31.00 4.52 -12.11
N GLU A 434 -29.79 4.48 -12.67
CA GLU A 434 -28.94 3.29 -12.78
C GLU A 434 -28.20 3.01 -11.47
N LEU A 435 -27.85 1.75 -11.21
CA LEU A 435 -26.95 1.41 -10.10
C LEU A 435 -25.51 1.71 -10.49
N GLN A 436 -24.76 2.31 -9.56
CA GLN A 436 -23.35 2.62 -9.71
C GLN A 436 -22.60 2.49 -8.38
N PHE A 437 -21.28 2.40 -8.45
CA PHE A 437 -20.43 2.55 -7.26
C PHE A 437 -20.33 4.02 -6.82
N ASP A 438 -20.65 4.28 -5.56
CA ASP A 438 -20.21 5.46 -4.82
C ASP A 438 -18.96 5.10 -4.00
N ILE A 439 -17.83 5.69 -4.35
CA ILE A 439 -16.52 5.35 -3.76
C ILE A 439 -16.07 6.48 -2.84
N LYS A 440 -15.78 6.14 -1.59
CA LYS A 440 -15.24 7.01 -0.55
C LYS A 440 -13.89 6.47 -0.11
N TYR A 441 -12.85 7.29 -0.12
CA TYR A 441 -11.52 6.90 0.33
C TYR A 441 -11.30 7.23 1.80
N GLN A 442 -10.56 6.38 2.50
CA GLN A 442 -9.95 6.65 3.81
C GLN A 442 -8.46 6.90 3.60
N GLN A 443 -8.12 8.15 3.28
CA GLN A 443 -6.77 8.52 2.87
C GLN A 443 -5.86 8.70 4.07
N VAL A 444 -5.11 7.66 4.45
CA VAL A 444 -3.95 7.78 5.36
C VAL A 444 -2.80 8.36 4.56
N TYR A 445 -2.76 9.70 4.46
CA TYR A 445 -1.87 10.38 3.52
C TYR A 445 -1.04 11.46 4.21
N ALA A 446 0.29 11.33 4.09
CA ALA A 446 1.22 12.25 4.69
C ALA A 446 1.07 13.68 4.11
N GLN A 447 1.45 14.68 4.89
CA GLN A 447 1.44 16.07 4.45
C GLN A 447 2.30 16.21 3.18
N ASN A 448 1.74 16.90 2.19
CA ASN A 448 2.25 16.97 0.83
C ASN A 448 2.11 18.40 0.29
N SER A 449 2.80 18.68 -0.82
CA SER A 449 2.78 20.01 -1.44
C SER A 449 1.46 20.37 -2.11
N ASN A 450 0.62 19.38 -2.45
CA ASN A 450 -0.71 19.57 -3.03
C ASN A 450 -1.77 20.00 -1.99
N GLY A 451 -1.48 19.92 -0.69
CA GLY A 451 -2.48 20.21 0.35
C GLY A 451 -3.61 19.18 0.43
N ILE A 452 -3.38 17.94 -0.01
CA ILE A 452 -4.31 16.82 0.23
C ILE A 452 -4.20 16.43 1.70
N ILE A 453 -5.34 16.30 2.37
CA ILE A 453 -5.43 16.13 3.82
C ILE A 453 -5.82 14.71 4.15
N SER A 454 -5.19 14.11 5.14
CA SER A 454 -5.58 12.79 5.62
C SER A 454 -7.03 12.77 6.17
N GLY A 455 -7.85 11.81 5.75
CA GLY A 455 -9.25 11.70 6.20
C GLY A 455 -10.17 11.01 5.18
N THR A 456 -11.47 11.14 5.42
CA THR A 456 -12.50 10.66 4.50
C THR A 456 -12.64 11.61 3.28
N HIS A 457 -12.52 11.08 2.07
CA HIS A 457 -12.73 11.82 0.81
C HIS A 457 -13.79 11.16 -0.06
N SER A 458 -14.62 11.95 -0.74
CA SER A 458 -15.35 11.46 -1.90
C SER A 458 -14.40 11.23 -3.09
N TRP A 459 -14.80 10.37 -4.04
CA TRP A 459 -13.97 10.06 -5.20
C TRP A 459 -13.62 11.30 -6.00
N GLU A 460 -14.59 12.15 -6.32
CA GLU A 460 -14.38 13.36 -7.11
C GLU A 460 -13.48 14.38 -6.40
N ASN A 461 -13.40 14.38 -5.07
CA ASN A 461 -12.49 15.27 -4.36
C ASN A 461 -11.04 14.77 -4.36
N TYR A 462 -10.82 13.46 -4.20
CA TYR A 462 -9.47 12.89 -4.18
C TYR A 462 -8.89 12.66 -5.58
N MET A 463 -9.73 12.18 -6.50
CA MET A 463 -9.34 11.87 -7.88
C MET A 463 -9.69 13.02 -8.83
N GLY A 464 -10.98 13.37 -8.90
CA GLY A 464 -11.52 14.25 -9.95
C GLY A 464 -11.24 15.75 -9.78
N ASN A 465 -10.76 16.18 -8.62
CA ASN A 465 -10.58 17.58 -8.28
C ASN A 465 -9.52 18.21 -9.19
N LEU A 466 -9.89 19.28 -9.87
CA LEU A 466 -9.02 19.92 -10.86
C LEU A 466 -7.79 20.56 -10.19
N GLU A 467 -7.96 21.14 -9.01
CA GLU A 467 -6.91 21.86 -8.26
C GLU A 467 -5.84 20.93 -7.67
N LYS A 468 -6.23 19.76 -7.14
CA LYS A 468 -5.34 18.89 -6.35
C LYS A 468 -5.48 17.38 -6.61
N GLY A 469 -6.51 16.95 -7.35
CA GLY A 469 -6.83 15.54 -7.57
C GLY A 469 -5.91 14.84 -8.57
N TRP A 470 -5.83 13.51 -8.50
CA TRP A 470 -4.85 12.71 -9.24
C TRP A 470 -5.29 12.21 -10.62
N LEU A 471 -6.56 12.39 -11.02
CA LEU A 471 -7.16 11.75 -12.20
C LEU A 471 -6.38 12.00 -13.50
N GLY A 472 -5.94 13.25 -13.72
CA GLY A 472 -5.25 13.66 -14.96
C GLY A 472 -3.73 13.43 -14.94
N THR A 473 -3.13 13.18 -13.77
CA THR A 473 -1.66 13.16 -13.62
C THR A 473 -1.09 11.80 -13.29
N ARG A 474 -1.84 10.90 -12.65
CA ARG A 474 -1.35 9.58 -12.24
C ARG A 474 -2.23 8.44 -12.75
N PRO A 475 -1.66 7.25 -13.04
CA PRO A 475 -2.45 6.04 -13.20
C PRO A 475 -2.89 5.50 -11.84
N VAL A 476 -4.12 5.02 -11.75
CA VAL A 476 -4.73 4.46 -10.53
C VAL A 476 -5.30 3.08 -10.83
N SER A 477 -5.30 2.22 -9.81
CA SER A 477 -6.02 0.96 -9.75
C SER A 477 -6.73 0.89 -8.41
N ASP A 478 -8.05 1.05 -8.42
CA ASP A 478 -8.90 0.75 -7.28
C ASP A 478 -9.44 -0.67 -7.41
N ILE A 479 -9.46 -1.42 -6.31
CA ILE A 479 -10.10 -2.74 -6.26
C ILE A 479 -11.32 -2.64 -5.34
N VAL A 480 -12.51 -2.81 -5.90
CA VAL A 480 -13.73 -3.02 -5.12
C VAL A 480 -13.83 -4.51 -4.78
N VAL A 481 -13.63 -4.82 -3.51
CA VAL A 481 -13.61 -6.18 -2.96
C VAL A 481 -14.98 -6.50 -2.38
N LYS A 482 -15.71 -7.37 -3.08
CA LYS A 482 -16.99 -7.90 -2.59
C LYS A 482 -16.75 -9.25 -1.93
N LEU A 483 -16.98 -9.30 -0.62
CA LEU A 483 -16.91 -10.51 0.17
C LEU A 483 -17.97 -10.49 1.27
N ASP A 484 -18.85 -11.48 1.27
CA ASP A 484 -19.97 -11.53 2.22
C ASP A 484 -19.54 -11.71 3.68
N ALA A 485 -18.35 -12.26 3.92
CA ALA A 485 -17.74 -12.35 5.26
C ALA A 485 -17.45 -10.99 5.92
N LEU A 486 -17.53 -9.88 5.19
CA LEU A 486 -17.37 -8.53 5.76
C LEU A 486 -18.68 -7.90 6.25
N LYS A 487 -19.83 -8.52 5.95
CA LYS A 487 -21.15 -8.04 6.40
C LYS A 487 -21.32 -8.18 7.92
N ASP A 488 -22.28 -7.46 8.48
CA ASP A 488 -22.62 -7.50 9.90
C ASP A 488 -23.19 -8.87 10.31
N TYR A 489 -22.89 -9.29 11.55
CA TYR A 489 -23.30 -10.53 12.18
C TYR A 489 -24.19 -10.23 13.40
N ASP A 490 -25.28 -10.98 13.55
CA ASP A 490 -26.20 -10.88 14.68
C ASP A 490 -26.23 -12.19 15.48
N PHE A 491 -25.61 -12.18 16.66
CA PHE A 491 -25.53 -13.33 17.56
C PHE A 491 -26.61 -13.27 18.65
N GLY A 492 -27.87 -13.12 18.25
CA GLY A 492 -29.01 -13.06 19.18
C GLY A 492 -29.15 -11.70 19.88
N GLY A 493 -29.00 -10.61 19.13
CA GLY A 493 -29.04 -9.22 19.59
C GLY A 493 -27.64 -8.61 19.78
N VAL A 494 -26.58 -9.43 19.79
CA VAL A 494 -25.19 -8.95 19.84
C VAL A 494 -24.68 -8.75 18.42
N ILE A 495 -24.57 -7.48 18.00
CA ILE A 495 -24.09 -7.11 16.67
C ILE A 495 -22.56 -7.02 16.64
N LEU A 496 -21.95 -7.71 15.67
CA LEU A 496 -20.54 -7.61 15.31
C LEU A 496 -20.44 -7.12 13.86
N SER A 497 -19.79 -5.97 13.65
CA SER A 497 -19.69 -5.30 12.33
C SER A 497 -18.22 -5.17 11.90
N PRO A 498 -17.63 -6.17 11.21
CA PRO A 498 -16.20 -6.17 10.88
C PRO A 498 -15.80 -4.99 10.00
N PHE A 499 -16.62 -4.67 9.00
CA PHE A 499 -16.33 -3.59 8.08
C PHE A 499 -16.36 -2.22 8.78
N ARG A 500 -17.36 -2.00 9.65
CA ARG A 500 -17.48 -0.76 10.43
C ARG A 500 -16.30 -0.57 11.38
N GLU A 501 -15.89 -1.64 12.07
CA GLU A 501 -14.70 -1.60 12.92
C GLU A 501 -13.46 -1.20 12.12
N PHE A 502 -13.27 -1.76 10.92
CA PHE A 502 -12.13 -1.39 10.10
C PHE A 502 -12.15 0.07 9.63
N MET A 503 -13.30 0.59 9.19
CA MET A 503 -13.44 2.00 8.84
C MET A 503 -13.18 2.92 10.05
N TYR A 504 -13.64 2.54 11.24
CA TYR A 504 -13.38 3.26 12.47
C TYR A 504 -11.88 3.36 12.78
N GLN A 505 -11.15 2.25 12.65
CA GLN A 505 -9.68 2.24 12.85
C GLN A 505 -8.93 3.08 11.81
N LEU A 506 -9.41 3.10 10.56
CA LEU A 506 -8.86 4.00 9.54
C LEU A 506 -9.11 5.47 9.86
N GLN A 507 -10.29 5.83 10.36
CA GLN A 507 -10.60 7.20 10.79
C GLN A 507 -9.70 7.65 11.96
N ILE A 508 -9.45 6.76 12.92
CA ILE A 508 -8.46 7.03 13.98
C ILE A 508 -7.08 7.31 13.37
N MET A 509 -6.64 6.46 12.44
CA MET A 509 -5.33 6.62 11.81
C MET A 509 -5.22 7.91 11.00
N THR A 510 -6.27 8.26 10.25
CA THR A 510 -6.26 9.45 9.40
C THR A 510 -6.24 10.73 10.22
N ALA A 511 -6.99 10.80 11.34
CA ALA A 511 -6.97 11.93 12.26
C ALA A 511 -5.58 12.13 12.91
N ARG A 512 -4.93 11.03 13.32
CA ARG A 512 -3.55 11.04 13.83
C ARG A 512 -2.55 11.56 12.79
N TYR A 513 -2.72 11.16 11.53
CA TYR A 513 -1.90 11.63 10.41
C TYR A 513 -2.06 13.13 10.15
N ARG A 514 -3.27 13.69 10.26
CA ARG A 514 -3.52 15.13 10.08
C ARG A 514 -2.67 15.98 11.03
N THR A 515 -2.53 15.53 12.27
CA THR A 515 -1.83 16.26 13.32
C THR A 515 -0.36 15.83 13.49
N GLY A 516 0.05 14.73 12.85
CA GLY A 516 1.36 14.12 13.06
C GLY A 516 1.57 13.65 14.49
N ASP A 517 0.52 13.10 15.11
CA ASP A 517 0.47 12.75 16.54
C ASP A 517 0.91 13.91 17.46
N GLY A 518 0.52 15.14 17.11
CA GLY A 518 0.87 16.35 17.86
C GLY A 518 2.14 17.04 17.41
N THR A 519 2.98 16.41 16.58
CA THR A 519 4.25 17.00 16.13
C THR A 519 4.11 17.99 14.96
N GLY A 520 2.89 18.12 14.42
CA GLY A 520 2.55 18.98 13.29
C GLY A 520 2.87 18.38 11.91
N VAL A 521 3.43 17.16 11.85
CA VAL A 521 3.77 16.51 10.58
C VAL A 521 3.77 14.98 10.68
N ALA A 522 3.09 14.32 9.75
CA ALA A 522 3.30 12.92 9.39
C ALA A 522 4.20 12.85 8.15
N ARG A 523 5.20 11.97 8.16
CA ARG A 523 6.16 11.83 7.05
C ARG A 523 6.37 10.38 6.71
N VAL A 524 6.63 10.14 5.43
CA VAL A 524 7.10 8.84 4.96
C VAL A 524 8.57 8.69 5.35
N SER A 525 8.87 7.60 6.04
CA SER A 525 10.20 7.14 6.43
C SER A 525 10.28 5.61 6.21
N PRO A 526 11.47 5.01 6.31
CA PRO A 526 11.56 3.55 6.26
C PRO A 526 10.77 2.81 7.36
N ALA A 527 10.41 3.48 8.46
CA ALA A 527 9.68 2.89 9.58
C ALA A 527 8.18 3.28 9.64
N THR A 528 7.79 4.33 8.92
CA THR A 528 6.44 4.94 8.93
C THR A 528 6.05 5.33 7.51
N SER A 529 4.98 4.77 6.97
CA SER A 529 4.52 5.07 5.61
C SER A 529 3.02 4.85 5.51
N CYS A 530 2.40 5.50 4.53
CA CYS A 530 0.95 5.41 4.29
C CYS A 530 0.45 3.96 4.24
N VAL A 531 1.22 3.07 3.59
CA VAL A 531 0.90 1.64 3.49
C VAL A 531 1.04 0.90 4.82
N GLN A 532 2.07 1.21 5.61
CA GLN A 532 2.26 0.59 6.92
C GLN A 532 1.16 1.00 7.90
N ASP A 533 0.74 2.26 7.89
CA ASP A 533 -0.26 2.75 8.85
C ASP A 533 -1.68 2.39 8.42
N SER A 534 -1.95 2.32 7.11
CA SER A 534 -3.17 1.67 6.58
C SER A 534 -3.23 0.19 6.96
N SER A 535 -2.09 -0.51 6.87
CA SER A 535 -1.95 -1.92 7.27
C SER A 535 -2.10 -2.11 8.78
N GLN A 536 -1.61 -1.16 9.58
CA GLN A 536 -1.76 -1.17 11.04
C GLN A 536 -3.23 -1.03 11.43
N ALA A 537 -3.98 -0.14 10.77
CA ALA A 537 -5.42 0.00 11.00
C ALA A 537 -6.18 -1.32 10.74
N LEU A 538 -5.81 -2.05 9.67
CA LEU A 538 -6.38 -3.37 9.38
C LEU A 538 -6.02 -4.41 10.45
N PHE A 539 -4.76 -4.43 10.90
CA PHE A 539 -4.31 -5.32 11.97
C PHE A 539 -5.07 -5.04 13.29
N ILE A 540 -5.20 -3.77 13.67
CA ILE A 540 -5.93 -3.35 14.87
C ILE A 540 -7.40 -3.76 14.76
N ALA A 541 -8.04 -3.59 13.60
CA ALA A 541 -9.43 -4.00 13.40
C ALA A 541 -9.61 -5.52 13.59
N ILE A 542 -8.70 -6.34 13.05
CA ILE A 542 -8.72 -7.80 13.26
C ILE A 542 -8.62 -8.12 14.76
N ARG A 543 -7.68 -7.50 15.48
CA ARG A 543 -7.51 -7.72 16.93
C ARG A 543 -8.69 -7.23 17.76
N SER A 544 -9.29 -6.10 17.40
CA SER A 544 -10.49 -5.57 18.05
C SER A 544 -11.67 -6.55 17.93
N ILE A 545 -11.87 -7.10 16.73
CA ILE A 545 -12.91 -8.11 16.47
C ILE A 545 -12.64 -9.41 17.25
N GLU A 546 -11.39 -9.89 17.25
CA GLU A 546 -11.00 -11.08 18.03
C GLU A 546 -11.24 -10.87 19.53
N ASN A 547 -10.84 -9.72 20.06
CA ASN A 547 -11.06 -9.39 21.47
C ASN A 547 -12.55 -9.35 21.81
N LYS A 548 -13.36 -8.69 20.99
CA LYS A 548 -14.83 -8.65 21.16
C LYS A 548 -15.43 -10.06 21.14
N PHE A 549 -14.95 -10.94 20.27
CA PHE A 549 -15.37 -12.34 20.22
C PHE A 549 -15.04 -13.08 21.54
N TYR A 550 -13.83 -12.94 22.06
CA TYR A 550 -13.42 -13.63 23.28
C TYR A 550 -14.03 -13.03 24.55
N SER A 551 -14.32 -11.72 24.58
CA SER A 551 -14.91 -11.03 25.72
C SER A 551 -16.43 -11.16 25.82
N THR A 552 -17.10 -11.72 24.80
CA THR A 552 -18.57 -11.81 24.74
C THR A 552 -19.04 -13.27 24.65
N PRO A 553 -19.32 -13.93 25.79
CA PRO A 553 -19.71 -15.34 25.86
C PRO A 553 -20.95 -15.72 25.03
N GLU A 554 -21.85 -14.77 24.80
CA GLU A 554 -23.07 -14.93 24.01
C GLU A 554 -22.75 -15.33 22.57
N ILE A 555 -21.74 -14.71 21.95
CA ILE A 555 -21.30 -15.04 20.59
C ILE A 555 -20.83 -16.49 20.53
N GLN A 556 -20.02 -16.91 21.49
CA GLN A 556 -19.48 -18.27 21.55
C GLN A 556 -20.58 -19.31 21.78
N THR A 557 -21.55 -18.97 22.63
CA THR A 557 -22.72 -19.83 22.91
C THR A 557 -23.59 -19.98 21.67
N TRP A 558 -23.85 -18.88 20.96
CA TRP A 558 -24.64 -18.87 19.74
C TRP A 558 -24.02 -19.73 18.63
N LEU A 559 -22.71 -19.59 18.40
CA LEU A 559 -21.99 -20.38 17.38
C LEU A 559 -22.00 -21.89 17.72
N LYS A 560 -21.92 -22.25 19.00
CA LYS A 560 -22.00 -23.65 19.44
C LYS A 560 -23.40 -24.24 19.27
N SER A 561 -24.45 -23.44 19.50
CA SER A 561 -25.84 -23.89 19.35
C SER A 561 -26.35 -23.86 17.91
N HIS A 562 -25.68 -23.14 17.01
CA HIS A 562 -26.06 -22.99 15.60
C HIS A 562 -24.90 -23.34 14.63
N PRO A 563 -24.31 -24.54 14.68
CA PRO A 563 -23.11 -24.88 13.90
C PRO A 563 -23.31 -24.82 12.38
N ASP A 564 -24.49 -25.21 11.89
CA ASP A 564 -24.81 -25.26 10.45
C ASP A 564 -25.50 -23.99 9.93
N ASN A 565 -25.68 -22.97 10.78
CA ASN A 565 -26.29 -21.72 10.35
C ASN A 565 -25.38 -21.00 9.33
N PRO A 566 -25.92 -20.44 8.23
CA PRO A 566 -25.13 -19.73 7.23
C PRO A 566 -24.21 -18.63 7.81
N GLN A 567 -24.66 -17.94 8.87
CA GLN A 567 -23.86 -16.94 9.54
C GLN A 567 -22.65 -17.55 10.28
N THR A 568 -22.79 -18.74 10.87
CA THR A 568 -21.68 -19.47 11.49
C THR A 568 -20.62 -19.83 10.47
N LEU A 569 -21.02 -20.37 9.31
CA LEU A 569 -20.10 -20.71 8.22
C LEU A 569 -19.38 -19.46 7.67
N ARG A 570 -20.14 -18.37 7.48
CA ARG A 570 -19.60 -17.07 7.07
C ARG A 570 -18.66 -16.48 8.13
N PHE A 571 -18.91 -16.71 9.41
CA PHE A 571 -18.03 -16.25 10.49
C PHE A 571 -16.72 -17.05 10.52
N GLN A 572 -16.78 -18.36 10.26
CA GLN A 572 -15.57 -19.17 10.08
C GLN A 572 -14.72 -18.68 8.90
N GLN A 573 -15.34 -18.26 7.80
CA GLN A 573 -14.66 -17.63 6.67
C GLN A 573 -13.98 -16.31 7.08
N LEU A 574 -14.65 -15.46 7.87
CA LEU A 574 -14.06 -14.23 8.42
C LEU A 574 -12.85 -14.53 9.31
N VAL A 575 -12.95 -15.52 10.20
CA VAL A 575 -11.82 -15.93 11.08
C VAL A 575 -10.64 -16.44 10.24
N SER A 576 -10.91 -17.23 9.20
CA SER A 576 -9.88 -17.72 8.27
C SER A 576 -9.22 -16.58 7.51
N LEU A 577 -10.01 -15.62 7.01
CA LEU A 577 -9.53 -14.41 6.35
C LEU A 577 -8.65 -13.58 7.29
N GLY A 578 -9.11 -13.32 8.52
CA GLY A 578 -8.37 -12.57 9.54
C GLY A 578 -6.99 -13.15 9.80
N LYS A 579 -6.90 -14.48 10.00
CA LYS A 579 -5.61 -15.18 10.18
C LYS A 579 -4.68 -15.06 8.97
N LYS A 580 -5.20 -15.14 7.74
CA LYS A 580 -4.40 -14.97 6.52
C LYS A 580 -3.88 -13.53 6.39
N LEU A 581 -4.74 -12.54 6.60
CA LEU A 581 -4.38 -11.12 6.56
C LEU A 581 -3.36 -10.80 7.65
N GLU A 582 -3.58 -11.23 8.88
CA GLU A 582 -2.64 -11.01 9.98
C GLU A 582 -1.25 -11.59 9.68
N LYS A 583 -1.19 -12.81 9.14
CA LYS A 583 0.07 -13.44 8.72
C LYS A 583 0.80 -12.64 7.64
N ALA A 584 0.07 -12.00 6.73
CA ALA A 584 0.66 -11.15 5.68
C ALA A 584 1.15 -9.80 6.23
N LEU A 585 0.40 -9.20 7.16
CA LEU A 585 0.76 -7.95 7.82
C LEU A 585 1.95 -8.13 8.78
N VAL A 586 2.13 -9.33 9.35
CA VAL A 586 3.18 -9.69 10.30
C VAL A 586 4.02 -10.89 9.80
N PRO A 587 4.78 -10.73 8.70
CA PRO A 587 5.36 -11.87 7.96
C PRO A 587 6.47 -12.62 8.69
N ARG A 588 6.99 -12.10 9.82
CA ARG A 588 7.97 -12.78 10.68
C ARG A 588 7.35 -13.35 11.97
N GLY A 589 6.03 -13.28 12.15
CA GLY A 589 5.35 -13.70 13.38
C GLY A 589 5.67 -12.84 14.62
N VAL A 590 6.48 -11.78 14.46
CA VAL A 590 6.81 -10.80 15.49
C VAL A 590 6.01 -9.54 15.19
N VAL A 591 4.94 -9.30 15.95
CA VAL A 591 4.17 -8.06 15.89
C VAL A 591 5.08 -6.92 16.34
N ARG A 592 5.09 -5.79 15.61
CA ARG A 592 5.85 -4.63 16.06
C ARG A 592 5.35 -4.19 17.45
N PRO A 593 6.23 -3.87 18.41
CA PRO A 593 5.80 -3.51 19.76
C PRO A 593 4.82 -2.32 19.79
N ASP A 594 4.99 -1.34 18.90
CA ASP A 594 4.07 -0.21 18.78
C ASP A 594 2.70 -0.61 18.24
N TRP A 595 2.63 -1.53 17.26
CA TRP A 595 1.36 -2.06 16.76
C TRP A 595 0.58 -2.83 17.83
N GLN A 596 1.28 -3.66 18.61
CA GLN A 596 0.68 -4.40 19.71
C GLN A 596 0.16 -3.45 20.80
N LYS A 597 0.99 -2.50 21.26
CA LYS A 597 0.60 -1.51 22.28
C LYS A 597 -0.61 -0.69 21.83
N ASN A 598 -0.63 -0.25 20.56
CA ASN A 598 -1.73 0.53 20.01
C ASN A 598 -3.03 -0.28 19.92
N ALA A 599 -2.94 -1.56 19.53
CA ALA A 599 -4.10 -2.47 19.55
C ALA A 599 -4.63 -2.71 20.96
N GLU A 600 -3.75 -2.93 21.94
CA GLU A 600 -4.14 -3.13 23.35
C GLU A 600 -4.72 -1.87 24.00
N TYR A 601 -4.19 -0.69 23.65
CA TYR A 601 -4.74 0.60 24.08
C TYR A 601 -6.18 0.77 23.59
N LEU A 602 -6.41 0.56 22.29
CA LEU A 602 -7.73 0.67 21.68
C LEU A 602 -8.71 -0.41 22.13
N ALA A 603 -8.22 -1.61 22.45
CA ALA A 603 -9.02 -2.68 23.02
C ALA A 603 -9.31 -2.48 24.52
N GLY A 604 -8.80 -1.40 25.16
CA GLY A 604 -9.01 -1.12 26.57
C GLY A 604 -8.22 -2.02 27.54
N ILE A 605 -7.27 -2.82 27.05
CA ILE A 605 -6.48 -3.78 27.83
C ILE A 605 -5.36 -3.05 28.61
N ASN A 606 -4.76 -2.01 28.02
CA ASN A 606 -3.66 -1.23 28.61
C ASN A 606 -3.90 0.30 28.48
N ALA A 607 -4.99 0.79 29.10
CA ALA A 607 -5.46 2.18 28.96
C ALA A 607 -4.50 3.28 29.48
N ARG A 608 -3.42 2.93 30.19
CA ARG A 608 -2.55 3.92 30.88
C ARG A 608 -1.47 4.57 30.01
N ASN A 609 -1.10 3.98 28.86
CA ASN A 609 0.12 4.36 28.15
C ASN A 609 -0.06 5.10 26.80
N GLY A 610 -1.30 5.35 26.35
CA GLY A 610 -1.58 6.03 25.09
C GLY A 610 -0.99 5.35 23.85
N PHE A 611 -1.15 5.98 22.68
CA PHE A 611 -0.51 5.53 21.45
C PHE A 611 1.00 5.71 21.49
N VAL A 612 1.73 4.74 20.96
CA VAL A 612 3.19 4.76 20.84
C VAL A 612 3.58 4.74 19.36
N ASN A 613 4.56 5.57 19.00
CA ASN A 613 5.20 5.58 17.68
C ASN A 613 6.72 5.38 17.87
N GLU A 614 7.22 4.17 17.62
CA GLU A 614 8.63 3.81 17.81
C GLU A 614 9.34 3.67 16.45
N ILE A 615 10.13 4.67 16.08
CA ILE A 615 11.03 4.60 14.92
C ILE A 615 12.32 3.92 15.37
N SER A 616 12.44 2.61 15.12
CA SER A 616 13.68 1.87 15.36
C SER A 616 14.16 1.16 14.10
N ILE A 617 15.48 0.96 14.00
CA ILE A 617 16.10 0.17 12.91
C ILE A 617 15.53 -1.26 12.89
N VAL A 618 15.27 -1.82 14.08
CA VAL A 618 14.63 -3.14 14.24
C VAL A 618 13.22 -3.13 13.64
N ASN A 619 12.41 -2.10 13.93
CA ASN A 619 11.05 -1.97 13.37
C ASN A 619 11.06 -1.77 11.85
N SER A 620 12.07 -1.07 11.32
CA SER A 620 12.27 -0.88 9.87
C SER A 620 12.59 -2.21 9.17
N ILE A 621 13.45 -3.04 9.78
CA ILE A 621 13.78 -4.37 9.26
C ILE A 621 12.56 -5.30 9.35
N LEU A 622 11.79 -5.26 10.45
CA LEU A 622 10.61 -6.10 10.68
C LEU A 622 9.44 -5.82 9.73
N SER A 623 9.31 -4.61 9.20
CA SER A 623 8.15 -4.15 8.42
C SER A 623 8.40 -3.93 6.92
N TRP A 624 9.59 -4.25 6.40
CA TRP A 624 9.93 -3.95 5.00
C TRP A 624 8.98 -4.61 3.96
N ARG A 625 8.39 -5.78 4.28
CA ARG A 625 7.39 -6.44 3.43
C ARG A 625 6.09 -5.65 3.30
N SER A 626 5.74 -4.84 4.29
CA SER A 626 4.57 -3.95 4.29
C SER A 626 4.91 -2.49 3.93
N MET A 627 6.15 -2.19 3.50
CA MET A 627 6.56 -0.83 3.13
C MET A 627 6.25 -0.44 1.69
N MET A 628 6.01 -1.40 0.79
CA MET A 628 5.85 -1.12 -0.64
C MET A 628 4.37 -1.13 -1.02
N PRO A 629 3.79 0.01 -1.42
CA PRO A 629 2.38 0.13 -1.82
C PRO A 629 1.94 -0.95 -2.82
N ARG A 630 2.75 -1.18 -3.87
CA ARG A 630 2.46 -2.19 -4.89
C ARG A 630 2.35 -3.60 -4.32
N ARG A 631 3.25 -3.97 -3.42
CA ARG A 631 3.26 -5.30 -2.82
C ARG A 631 2.05 -5.51 -1.91
N ALA A 632 1.73 -4.53 -1.07
CA ALA A 632 0.58 -4.61 -0.17
C ALA A 632 -0.73 -4.74 -0.95
N HIS A 633 -0.90 -3.97 -2.01
CA HIS A 633 -2.04 -4.06 -2.92
C HIS A 633 -2.21 -5.47 -3.52
N ASP A 634 -1.14 -6.04 -4.07
CA ASP A 634 -1.19 -7.35 -4.74
C ASP A 634 -1.37 -8.50 -3.74
N GLU A 635 -0.72 -8.43 -2.57
CA GLU A 635 -0.80 -9.47 -1.52
C GLU A 635 -2.17 -9.47 -0.83
N VAL A 636 -2.69 -8.30 -0.44
CA VAL A 636 -4.02 -8.20 0.20
C VAL A 636 -5.12 -8.61 -0.77
N SER A 637 -5.09 -8.14 -2.02
CA SER A 637 -6.07 -8.53 -3.04
C SER A 637 -6.02 -10.04 -3.34
N THR A 638 -4.83 -10.62 -3.43
CA THR A 638 -4.67 -12.07 -3.54
C THR A 638 -5.34 -12.80 -2.38
N ILE A 639 -5.11 -12.38 -1.14
CA ILE A 639 -5.70 -13.02 0.05
C ILE A 639 -7.24 -12.97 0.00
N PHE A 640 -7.81 -11.85 -0.44
CA PHE A 640 -9.26 -11.74 -0.65
C PHE A 640 -9.75 -12.69 -1.75
N LEU A 641 -9.10 -12.71 -2.92
CA LEU A 641 -9.44 -13.64 -4.01
C LEU A 641 -9.41 -15.10 -3.55
N GLU A 642 -8.35 -15.48 -2.81
CA GLU A 642 -8.18 -16.82 -2.25
C GLU A 642 -9.14 -17.15 -1.11
N SER A 643 -9.85 -16.14 -0.60
CA SER A 643 -10.88 -16.30 0.44
C SER A 643 -12.29 -16.21 -0.15
N GLY A 644 -12.42 -16.28 -1.47
CA GLY A 644 -13.70 -16.31 -2.19
C GLY A 644 -14.29 -14.93 -2.49
N ALA A 645 -13.49 -13.86 -2.45
CA ALA A 645 -13.95 -12.54 -2.84
C ALA A 645 -14.01 -12.40 -4.36
N GLU A 646 -14.98 -11.60 -4.82
CA GLU A 646 -15.00 -11.03 -6.15
C GLU A 646 -14.24 -9.69 -6.12
N LEU A 647 -13.32 -9.49 -7.06
CA LEU A 647 -12.47 -8.31 -7.11
C LEU A 647 -12.77 -7.53 -8.38
N TRP A 648 -13.31 -6.33 -8.23
CA TRP A 648 -13.58 -5.43 -9.36
C TRP A 648 -12.49 -4.37 -9.46
N PHE A 649 -11.64 -4.49 -10.47
CA PHE A 649 -10.56 -3.56 -10.75
C PHE A 649 -11.08 -2.39 -11.58
N LEU A 650 -10.90 -1.19 -11.07
CA LEU A 650 -11.24 0.07 -11.70
C LEU A 650 -9.93 0.84 -11.93
N ARG A 651 -9.46 0.90 -13.18
CA ARG A 651 -8.23 1.63 -13.56
C ARG A 651 -8.52 2.94 -14.28
N THR A 652 -7.77 3.97 -13.93
CA THR A 652 -7.64 5.20 -14.73
C THR A 652 -6.17 5.39 -15.11
N ASN A 653 -5.90 5.95 -16.29
CA ASN A 653 -4.54 6.24 -16.74
C ASN A 653 -4.45 7.67 -17.29
N GLN A 654 -4.33 8.67 -16.41
CA GLN A 654 -4.26 10.10 -16.81
C GLN A 654 -5.46 10.49 -17.70
N VAL A 655 -6.62 10.59 -17.09
CA VAL A 655 -7.93 10.77 -17.73
C VAL A 655 -8.47 12.18 -17.46
N GLY A 656 -9.41 12.66 -18.28
CA GLY A 656 -9.89 14.04 -18.27
C GLY A 656 -9.36 14.76 -19.50
N GLY A 657 -8.55 15.79 -19.31
CA GLY A 657 -7.73 16.33 -20.38
C GLY A 657 -6.43 15.56 -20.62
N TYR A 658 -5.72 15.95 -21.66
CA TYR A 658 -4.54 15.28 -22.19
C TYR A 658 -3.33 16.22 -22.16
N ASP A 659 -2.37 15.90 -21.30
CA ASP A 659 -1.07 16.55 -21.25
C ASP A 659 -0.05 15.66 -21.98
N PRO A 660 0.46 16.03 -23.17
CA PRO A 660 1.40 15.20 -23.93
C PRO A 660 2.77 15.04 -23.28
N ASP A 661 3.14 15.90 -22.31
CA ASP A 661 4.49 15.97 -21.76
C ASP A 661 4.73 14.98 -20.59
N ILE A 662 3.66 14.28 -20.17
CA ILE A 662 3.70 13.26 -19.12
C ILE A 662 3.22 11.91 -19.60
N GLU A 663 3.63 10.85 -18.91
CA GLU A 663 3.18 9.49 -19.18
C GLU A 663 2.79 8.79 -17.88
N PRO A 664 1.80 7.87 -17.90
CA PRO A 664 1.47 7.12 -16.71
C PRO A 664 2.54 6.03 -16.48
N VAL A 665 3.06 5.94 -15.25
CA VAL A 665 4.05 4.92 -14.87
C VAL A 665 3.47 3.99 -13.81
N ALA A 666 3.60 2.68 -14.01
CA ALA A 666 3.12 1.69 -13.05
C ALA A 666 3.90 1.77 -11.72
N PRO A 667 3.23 1.60 -10.56
CA PRO A 667 3.92 1.43 -9.29
C PRO A 667 4.64 0.09 -9.26
N THR A 668 5.83 0.10 -8.67
CA THR A 668 6.74 -1.04 -8.63
C THR A 668 7.03 -1.47 -7.19
N VAL A 669 7.49 -2.71 -7.06
CA VAL A 669 8.25 -3.15 -5.89
C VAL A 669 9.66 -2.52 -5.92
N ALA A 670 10.46 -2.78 -4.88
CA ALA A 670 11.83 -2.29 -4.79
C ALA A 670 12.67 -2.68 -6.03
N PHE A 671 13.34 -1.72 -6.64
CA PHE A 671 14.16 -1.89 -7.86
C PHE A 671 13.37 -2.41 -9.06
N GLY A 672 12.06 -2.21 -9.14
CA GLY A 672 11.22 -2.83 -10.16
C GLY A 672 11.52 -2.43 -11.61
N GLN A 673 12.20 -1.31 -11.86
CA GLN A 673 12.74 -1.00 -13.19
C GLN A 673 13.92 -1.91 -13.61
N PHE A 674 14.48 -2.68 -12.67
CA PHE A 674 15.51 -3.70 -12.90
C PHE A 674 14.97 -5.09 -12.53
N PRO A 675 14.19 -5.75 -13.40
CA PRO A 675 13.43 -6.96 -13.05
C PRO A 675 14.27 -8.09 -12.45
N LEU A 676 15.50 -8.29 -12.94
CA LEU A 676 16.40 -9.32 -12.41
C LEU A 676 16.82 -8.99 -10.97
N ILE A 677 17.26 -7.77 -10.71
CA ILE A 677 17.71 -7.32 -9.38
C ILE A 677 16.54 -7.34 -8.40
N SER A 678 15.38 -6.80 -8.81
CA SER A 678 14.13 -6.85 -8.04
C SER A 678 13.81 -8.27 -7.61
N LYS A 679 13.85 -9.23 -8.55
CA LYS A 679 13.53 -10.63 -8.27
C LYS A 679 14.52 -11.29 -7.31
N LEU A 680 15.82 -11.02 -7.47
CA LEU A 680 16.85 -11.55 -6.56
C LEU A 680 16.69 -11.01 -5.14
N ILE A 681 16.37 -9.72 -5.00
CA ILE A 681 16.09 -9.08 -3.71
C ILE A 681 14.83 -9.69 -3.08
N GLU A 682 13.75 -9.85 -3.84
CA GLU A 682 12.52 -10.48 -3.34
C GLU A 682 12.73 -11.91 -2.84
N ARG A 683 13.52 -12.70 -3.56
CA ARG A 683 13.93 -14.05 -3.15
C ARG A 683 14.73 -14.02 -1.86
N LEU A 684 15.79 -13.20 -1.82
CA LEU A 684 16.63 -13.05 -0.64
C LEU A 684 15.81 -12.74 0.59
N ILE A 685 14.97 -11.73 0.48
CA ILE A 685 14.28 -11.28 1.67
C ILE A 685 13.14 -12.24 2.03
N SER A 686 12.55 -12.92 1.05
CA SER A 686 11.59 -13.97 1.34
C SER A 686 12.21 -15.17 2.06
N ALA A 687 13.42 -15.53 1.66
CA ALA A 687 14.20 -16.60 2.28
C ALA A 687 14.76 -16.25 3.67
N SER A 688 14.94 -14.96 3.97
CA SER A 688 15.57 -14.46 5.20
C SER A 688 14.62 -14.36 6.42
N ARG A 689 13.53 -15.13 6.44
CA ARG A 689 12.63 -15.20 7.61
C ARG A 689 13.28 -15.94 8.77
N LEU A 690 12.88 -15.66 10.01
CA LEU A 690 13.35 -16.43 11.17
C LEU A 690 12.80 -17.87 11.14
N MET A 691 13.57 -18.79 11.72
CA MET A 691 13.15 -20.19 11.87
C MET A 691 12.09 -20.33 12.95
N ASN A 692 11.11 -21.18 12.69
CA ASN A 692 10.08 -21.60 13.65
C ASN A 692 10.31 -23.07 14.09
N SER A 693 9.44 -23.59 14.95
CA SER A 693 9.57 -24.97 15.47
C SER A 693 9.48 -26.06 14.38
N GLN A 694 8.70 -25.84 13.31
CA GLN A 694 8.61 -26.79 12.19
C GLN A 694 9.91 -26.82 11.38
N ASP A 695 10.59 -25.68 11.24
CA ASP A 695 11.87 -25.60 10.54
C ASP A 695 12.95 -26.44 11.24
N TRP A 696 13.01 -26.40 12.58
CA TRP A 696 13.92 -27.24 13.35
C TRP A 696 13.64 -28.74 13.17
N PHE A 697 12.37 -29.12 13.07
CA PHE A 697 11.98 -30.48 12.74
C PHE A 697 12.46 -30.89 11.35
N VAL A 698 12.33 -30.02 10.35
CA VAL A 698 12.87 -30.24 9.00
C VAL A 698 14.39 -30.40 9.03
N VAL A 699 15.12 -29.56 9.77
CA VAL A 699 16.59 -29.69 9.95
C VAL A 699 16.94 -31.07 10.52
N GLY A 700 16.29 -31.48 11.62
CA GLY A 700 16.55 -32.76 12.28
C GLY A 700 16.30 -33.95 11.36
N ILE A 701 15.13 -34.03 10.73
CA ILE A 701 14.80 -35.11 9.79
C ILE A 701 15.76 -35.12 8.60
N THR A 702 16.09 -33.95 8.04
CA THR A 702 16.96 -33.87 6.87
C THR A 702 18.36 -34.38 7.18
N LEU A 703 18.92 -34.02 8.35
CA LEU A 703 20.21 -34.52 8.81
C LEU A 703 20.18 -36.03 9.08
N LEU A 704 19.07 -36.56 9.62
CA LEU A 704 18.90 -38.01 9.83
C LEU A 704 18.86 -38.76 8.50
N ILE A 705 18.06 -38.30 7.53
CA ILE A 705 17.95 -38.90 6.19
C ILE A 705 19.30 -38.83 5.47
N TYR A 706 19.94 -37.66 5.48
CA TYR A 706 21.26 -37.49 4.88
C TYR A 706 22.28 -38.41 5.54
N GLY A 707 22.35 -38.47 6.87
CA GLY A 707 23.27 -39.32 7.61
C GLY A 707 23.05 -40.81 7.34
N ALA A 708 21.80 -41.26 7.27
CA ALA A 708 21.44 -42.65 6.97
C ALA A 708 21.92 -43.10 5.58
N ILE A 709 22.09 -42.17 4.63
CA ILE A 709 22.59 -42.45 3.28
C ILE A 709 24.11 -42.21 3.21
N ALA A 710 24.59 -41.08 3.70
CA ALA A 710 25.95 -40.61 3.55
C ALA A 710 26.96 -41.40 4.39
N LEU A 711 26.61 -41.81 5.62
CA LEU A 711 27.51 -42.57 6.47
C LEU A 711 27.82 -43.96 5.89
N PRO A 712 26.83 -44.80 5.52
CA PRO A 712 27.13 -46.10 4.91
C PRO A 712 27.91 -45.98 3.61
N LEU A 713 27.52 -45.08 2.70
CA LEU A 713 28.22 -44.88 1.43
C LEU A 713 29.65 -44.38 1.64
N GLY A 714 29.83 -43.41 2.55
CA GLY A 714 31.11 -42.80 2.84
C GLY A 714 32.10 -43.75 3.53
N PHE A 715 31.64 -44.58 4.46
CA PHE A 715 32.49 -45.61 5.07
C PHE A 715 32.79 -46.76 4.12
N ASN A 716 31.80 -47.26 3.36
CA ASN A 716 32.00 -48.36 2.41
C ASN A 716 32.98 -48.00 1.27
N SER A 717 32.94 -46.75 0.80
CA SER A 717 33.88 -46.22 -0.18
C SER A 717 35.25 -45.84 0.40
N ARG A 718 35.45 -46.01 1.72
CA ARG A 718 36.63 -45.55 2.49
C ARG A 718 36.89 -44.05 2.37
N PHE A 719 35.89 -43.30 1.95
CA PHE A 719 35.95 -41.85 1.87
C PHE A 719 35.94 -41.26 3.28
N LEU A 720 34.98 -41.64 4.13
CA LEU A 720 34.92 -41.19 5.52
C LEU A 720 35.84 -42.02 6.41
N ARG A 721 36.52 -41.36 7.35
CA ARG A 721 37.34 -41.99 8.38
C ARG A 721 37.17 -41.22 9.67
N VAL A 722 36.91 -41.91 10.77
CA VAL A 722 36.81 -41.24 12.08
C VAL A 722 38.18 -40.68 12.44
N SER A 723 38.30 -39.35 12.44
CA SER A 723 39.53 -38.67 12.82
C SER A 723 39.21 -37.31 13.43
N ARG A 724 40.07 -36.86 14.35
CA ARG A 724 39.90 -35.56 15.01
C ARG A 724 40.67 -34.50 14.24
N GLY A 725 39.95 -33.69 13.48
CA GLY A 725 40.51 -32.65 12.62
C GLY A 725 40.87 -31.32 13.31
N PHE A 726 41.05 -31.27 14.63
CA PHE A 726 41.38 -30.03 15.34
C PHE A 726 42.35 -30.29 16.51
N GLY A 727 43.36 -29.44 16.63
CA GLY A 727 44.36 -29.52 17.69
C GLY A 727 43.92 -28.81 18.98
N ASN A 728 43.12 -27.76 18.88
CA ASN A 728 42.60 -27.02 20.04
C ASN A 728 41.20 -26.39 19.78
N LEU A 729 40.58 -25.88 20.84
CA LEU A 729 39.22 -25.29 20.77
C LEU A 729 39.15 -24.00 19.95
N LYS A 730 40.23 -23.21 19.92
CA LYS A 730 40.28 -21.96 19.13
C LYS A 730 40.24 -22.27 17.63
N GLU A 731 41.00 -23.27 17.20
CA GLU A 731 41.01 -23.75 15.81
C GLU A 731 39.65 -24.33 15.41
N LEU A 732 39.00 -25.08 16.31
CA LEU A 732 37.63 -25.55 16.10
C LEU A 732 36.66 -24.39 15.93
N PHE A 733 36.68 -23.40 16.84
CA PHE A 733 35.78 -22.24 16.79
C PHE A 733 35.98 -21.40 15.52
N GLN A 734 37.23 -21.12 15.14
CA GLN A 734 37.54 -20.45 13.87
C GLN A 734 37.02 -21.23 12.68
N GLY A 735 37.21 -22.55 12.68
CA GLY A 735 36.67 -23.48 11.69
C GLY A 735 35.16 -23.42 11.54
N LEU A 736 34.44 -23.44 12.67
CA LEU A 736 32.99 -23.33 12.71
C LEU A 736 32.50 -22.03 12.07
N VAL A 737 33.12 -20.89 12.42
CA VAL A 737 32.76 -19.58 11.86
C VAL A 737 33.07 -19.49 10.38
N VAL A 738 34.25 -19.95 9.95
CA VAL A 738 34.65 -19.95 8.54
C VAL A 738 33.71 -20.83 7.72
N ALA A 739 33.48 -22.08 8.13
CA ALA A 739 32.61 -23.02 7.43
C ALA A 739 31.15 -22.52 7.33
N PHE A 740 30.71 -21.70 8.28
CA PHE A 740 29.40 -21.06 8.24
C PHE A 740 29.28 -20.06 7.10
N PHE A 741 30.25 -19.14 6.95
CA PHE A 741 30.21 -18.15 5.87
C PHE A 741 30.61 -18.77 4.52
N THR A 742 31.65 -19.59 4.51
CA THR A 742 32.21 -20.25 3.33
C THR A 742 32.61 -21.68 3.68
N PRO A 743 31.89 -22.71 3.18
CA PRO A 743 30.97 -22.64 2.05
C PRO A 743 29.50 -22.34 2.38
N ALA A 744 29.00 -22.66 3.58
CA ALA A 744 27.57 -22.92 3.78
C ALA A 744 26.65 -21.73 3.41
N PHE A 745 26.87 -20.55 3.98
CA PHE A 745 26.03 -19.37 3.71
C PHE A 745 26.10 -18.93 2.25
N MET A 746 27.31 -18.77 1.70
CA MET A 746 27.49 -18.27 0.34
C MET A 746 26.91 -19.21 -0.72
N GLU A 747 27.15 -20.52 -0.58
CA GLU A 747 26.67 -21.50 -1.55
C GLU A 747 25.14 -21.62 -1.49
N GLU A 748 24.55 -21.70 -0.29
CA GLU A 748 23.09 -21.77 -0.18
C GLU A 748 22.40 -20.48 -0.65
N LEU A 749 23.02 -19.31 -0.42
CA LEU A 749 22.54 -18.05 -0.96
C LEU A 749 22.50 -18.06 -2.50
N ILE A 750 23.55 -18.55 -3.16
CA ILE A 750 23.60 -18.58 -4.63
C ILE A 750 22.65 -19.66 -5.18
N PHE A 751 22.80 -20.90 -4.75
CA PHE A 751 22.15 -22.03 -5.38
C PHE A 751 20.68 -22.19 -4.95
N ARG A 752 20.33 -21.91 -3.69
CA ARG A 752 18.98 -22.14 -3.15
C ARG A 752 18.16 -20.87 -3.07
N VAL A 753 18.77 -19.71 -2.87
CA VAL A 753 18.02 -18.45 -2.79
C VAL A 753 17.97 -17.72 -4.12
N PHE A 754 19.11 -17.42 -4.74
CA PHE A 754 19.13 -16.63 -5.97
C PHE A 754 18.70 -17.40 -7.21
N LEU A 755 19.18 -18.63 -7.37
CA LEU A 755 18.90 -19.43 -8.55
C LEU A 755 17.52 -20.12 -8.50
N LEU A 756 17.21 -20.73 -7.37
CA LEU A 756 15.97 -21.49 -7.19
C LEU A 756 14.78 -20.55 -6.86
N PRO A 757 13.64 -20.68 -7.56
CA PRO A 757 12.42 -19.96 -7.21
C PRO A 757 11.96 -20.25 -5.78
N HIS A 758 11.65 -19.19 -5.03
CA HIS A 758 11.12 -19.30 -3.68
C HIS A 758 9.74 -19.98 -3.70
N PRO A 759 9.35 -20.78 -2.69
CA PRO A 759 8.06 -21.50 -2.69
C PRO A 759 6.81 -20.60 -2.81
N THR A 760 6.94 -19.31 -2.47
CA THR A 760 5.86 -18.33 -2.65
C THR A 760 5.79 -17.74 -4.06
N GLU A 761 6.82 -17.94 -4.89
CA GLU A 761 6.74 -17.64 -6.32
C GLU A 761 5.80 -18.65 -6.96
N LYS A 762 4.65 -18.18 -7.44
CA LYS A 762 3.59 -19.01 -8.03
C LYS A 762 3.96 -19.46 -9.45
N ILE A 763 5.01 -20.25 -9.57
CA ILE A 763 5.43 -20.88 -10.83
C ILE A 763 4.90 -22.32 -10.91
N SER A 764 4.72 -22.84 -12.12
CA SER A 764 4.30 -24.23 -12.31
C SER A 764 5.32 -25.22 -11.73
N THR A 765 4.85 -26.37 -11.23
CA THR A 765 5.72 -27.44 -10.69
C THR A 765 6.80 -27.88 -11.68
N ILE A 766 6.49 -27.98 -12.98
CA ILE A 766 7.46 -28.37 -14.01
C ILE A 766 8.61 -27.37 -14.09
N MET A 767 8.29 -26.07 -14.17
CA MET A 767 9.29 -25.00 -14.17
C MET A 767 10.12 -25.02 -12.88
N TRP A 768 9.48 -25.26 -11.73
CA TRP A 768 10.20 -25.36 -10.46
C TRP A 768 11.19 -26.55 -10.47
N CYS A 769 10.75 -27.73 -10.92
CA CYS A 769 11.60 -28.91 -11.05
C CYS A 769 12.78 -28.68 -12.02
N PHE A 770 12.56 -27.96 -13.11
CA PHE A 770 13.64 -27.55 -14.02
C PHE A 770 14.71 -26.72 -13.30
N TRP A 771 14.31 -25.68 -12.56
CA TRP A 771 15.24 -24.85 -11.80
C TRP A 771 15.92 -25.63 -10.66
N ALA A 772 15.21 -26.55 -10.02
CA ALA A 772 15.77 -27.44 -9.01
C ALA A 772 16.87 -28.36 -9.58
N ALA A 773 16.60 -28.97 -10.75
CA ALA A 773 17.58 -29.79 -11.45
C ALA A 773 18.79 -28.97 -11.92
N LEU A 774 18.56 -27.79 -12.49
CA LEU A 774 19.62 -26.89 -12.92
C LEU A 774 20.49 -26.43 -11.74
N SER A 775 19.86 -26.02 -10.63
CA SER A 775 20.58 -25.62 -9.41
C SER A 775 21.42 -26.75 -8.85
N LEU A 776 20.87 -27.97 -8.76
CA LEU A 776 21.60 -29.14 -8.29
C LEU A 776 22.78 -29.49 -9.20
N PHE A 777 22.58 -29.45 -10.51
CA PHE A 777 23.64 -29.70 -11.49
C PHE A 777 24.79 -28.69 -11.38
N LEU A 778 24.46 -27.39 -11.32
CA LEU A 778 25.45 -26.33 -11.17
C LEU A 778 26.18 -26.42 -9.83
N PHE A 779 25.48 -26.77 -8.75
CA PHE A 779 26.08 -27.00 -7.43
C PHE A 779 27.12 -28.14 -7.47
N ILE A 780 26.80 -29.26 -8.14
CA ILE A 780 27.73 -30.39 -8.27
C ILE A 780 28.97 -29.99 -9.09
N ILE A 781 28.77 -29.35 -10.25
CA ILE A 781 29.87 -28.96 -11.15
C ILE A 781 30.74 -27.83 -10.57
N TYR A 782 30.16 -26.96 -9.74
CA TYR A 782 30.89 -25.91 -9.06
C TYR A 782 32.07 -26.46 -8.24
N HIS A 783 31.97 -27.66 -7.67
CA HIS A 783 33.04 -28.24 -6.84
C HIS A 783 34.33 -28.56 -7.63
N PRO A 784 34.27 -29.29 -8.76
CA PRO A 784 35.40 -29.42 -9.70
C PRO A 784 35.97 -28.08 -10.15
N ILE A 785 35.11 -27.12 -10.54
CA ILE A 785 35.56 -25.80 -11.02
C ILE A 785 36.28 -25.04 -9.91
N ASN A 786 35.70 -25.01 -8.71
CA ASN A 786 36.30 -24.38 -7.53
C ASN A 786 37.68 -24.99 -7.24
N ALA A 787 37.81 -26.31 -7.35
CA ALA A 787 39.06 -27.01 -7.17
C ALA A 787 40.14 -26.70 -8.23
N LEU A 788 39.74 -26.25 -9.42
CA LEU A 788 40.66 -25.84 -10.48
C LEU A 788 41.00 -24.35 -10.44
N THR A 789 40.24 -23.55 -9.69
CA THR A 789 40.29 -22.09 -9.76
C THR A 789 40.53 -21.46 -8.39
N PHE A 790 39.48 -21.33 -7.57
CA PHE A 790 39.51 -20.54 -6.34
C PHE A 790 40.02 -21.31 -5.11
N HIS A 791 39.91 -22.65 -5.11
CA HIS A 791 40.39 -23.52 -4.03
C HIS A 791 41.20 -24.73 -4.54
N PRO A 792 42.43 -24.53 -5.08
CA PRO A 792 43.27 -25.61 -5.60
C PRO A 792 43.57 -26.75 -4.63
N GLN A 793 43.58 -26.45 -3.32
CA GLN A 793 43.78 -27.43 -2.26
C GLN A 793 42.66 -28.50 -2.22
N GLY A 794 41.48 -28.18 -2.73
CA GLY A 794 40.36 -29.11 -2.84
C GLY A 794 40.50 -30.14 -3.97
N ASN A 795 41.42 -29.95 -4.92
CA ASN A 795 41.56 -30.80 -6.13
C ASN A 795 41.64 -32.31 -5.85
N PRO A 796 42.42 -32.80 -4.86
CA PRO A 796 42.48 -34.24 -4.55
C PRO A 796 41.16 -34.85 -4.07
N THR A 797 40.17 -34.01 -3.75
CA THR A 797 38.92 -34.41 -3.10
C THR A 797 37.71 -34.06 -3.95
N PHE A 798 37.61 -32.83 -4.46
CA PHE A 798 36.44 -32.31 -5.16
C PHE A 798 36.24 -32.92 -6.55
N MET A 799 37.25 -33.59 -7.10
CA MET A 799 37.15 -34.35 -8.35
C MET A 799 36.68 -35.80 -8.15
N LYS A 800 36.60 -36.29 -6.90
CA LYS A 800 36.30 -37.71 -6.64
C LYS A 800 34.80 -37.99 -6.84
N PRO A 801 34.42 -39.03 -7.61
CA PRO A 801 33.01 -39.37 -7.82
C PRO A 801 32.23 -39.54 -6.52
N ILE A 802 32.82 -40.20 -5.51
CA ILE A 802 32.17 -40.37 -4.21
C ILE A 802 31.91 -39.04 -3.48
N PHE A 803 32.84 -38.08 -3.56
CA PHE A 803 32.62 -36.76 -2.98
C PHE A 803 31.48 -36.07 -3.72
N LEU A 804 31.49 -36.08 -5.05
CA LEU A 804 30.44 -35.48 -5.87
C LEU A 804 29.07 -36.13 -5.63
N THR A 805 29.01 -37.44 -5.39
CA THR A 805 27.78 -38.14 -5.01
C THR A 805 27.27 -37.67 -3.65
N LEU A 806 28.13 -37.63 -2.62
CA LEU A 806 27.73 -37.20 -1.28
C LEU A 806 27.30 -35.72 -1.27
N THR A 807 28.06 -34.86 -1.95
CA THR A 807 27.73 -33.45 -2.17
C THR A 807 26.45 -33.29 -2.98
N GLY A 808 26.23 -34.11 -4.01
CA GLY A 808 24.98 -34.12 -4.79
C GLY A 808 23.77 -34.50 -3.93
N ILE A 809 23.91 -35.50 -3.05
CA ILE A 809 22.85 -35.87 -2.09
C ILE A 809 22.61 -34.73 -1.09
N LEU A 810 23.67 -34.10 -0.57
CA LEU A 810 23.56 -32.93 0.31
C LEU A 810 22.79 -31.81 -0.41
N GLY A 811 23.17 -31.53 -1.64
CA GLY A 811 22.55 -30.51 -2.45
C GLY A 811 21.07 -30.81 -2.75
N LEU A 812 20.73 -32.08 -2.97
CA LEU A 812 19.35 -32.53 -3.18
C LEU A 812 18.52 -32.34 -1.90
N VAL A 813 19.01 -32.80 -0.74
CA VAL A 813 18.26 -32.67 0.50
C VAL A 813 18.11 -31.22 0.94
N CYS A 814 19.12 -30.36 0.72
CA CYS A 814 19.00 -28.91 0.92
C CYS A 814 17.95 -28.30 -0.02
N THR A 815 17.90 -28.71 -1.29
CA THR A 815 16.88 -28.24 -2.24
C THR A 815 15.46 -28.66 -1.80
N VAL A 816 15.27 -29.89 -1.31
CA VAL A 816 13.98 -30.34 -0.77
C VAL A 816 13.62 -29.57 0.51
N ALA A 817 14.56 -29.42 1.45
CA ALA A 817 14.34 -28.65 2.67
C ALA A 817 13.99 -27.18 2.38
N TYR A 818 14.62 -26.57 1.38
CA TYR A 818 14.28 -25.23 0.94
C TYR A 818 12.88 -25.17 0.31
N GLN A 819 12.45 -26.18 -0.45
CA GLN A 819 11.09 -26.21 -0.99
C GLN A 819 10.03 -26.28 0.10
N LEU A 820 10.29 -27.06 1.15
CA LEU A 820 9.37 -27.23 2.27
C LEU A 820 9.27 -25.98 3.15
N THR A 821 10.38 -25.25 3.32
CA THR A 821 10.48 -24.19 4.32
C THR A 821 10.55 -22.79 3.73
N GLY A 822 11.10 -22.65 2.52
CA GLY A 822 11.49 -21.37 1.92
C GLY A 822 12.45 -20.57 2.81
N CYS A 823 13.26 -21.22 3.66
CA CYS A 823 14.08 -20.54 4.66
C CYS A 823 15.57 -20.75 4.39
N LEU A 824 16.33 -19.66 4.23
CA LEU A 824 17.78 -19.68 4.04
C LEU A 824 18.49 -20.33 5.23
N TRP A 825 18.07 -20.02 6.46
CA TRP A 825 18.75 -20.52 7.66
C TRP A 825 18.65 -22.04 7.81
N VAL A 826 17.54 -22.64 7.38
CA VAL A 826 17.35 -24.10 7.40
C VAL A 826 18.43 -24.78 6.57
N VAL A 827 18.62 -24.35 5.32
CA VAL A 827 19.60 -24.96 4.42
C VAL A 827 21.04 -24.64 4.82
N VAL A 828 21.30 -23.43 5.32
CA VAL A 828 22.63 -23.06 5.82
C VAL A 828 23.03 -23.91 7.01
N ILE A 829 22.13 -24.16 7.96
CA ILE A 829 22.42 -25.01 9.13
C ILE A 829 22.65 -26.46 8.73
N ILE A 830 21.83 -27.02 7.82
CA ILE A 830 22.00 -28.39 7.34
C ILE A 830 23.36 -28.54 6.66
N HIS A 831 23.67 -27.66 5.70
CA HIS A 831 24.95 -27.68 4.98
C HIS A 831 26.12 -27.49 5.95
N TRP A 832 26.06 -26.47 6.81
CA TRP A 832 27.09 -26.17 7.80
C TRP A 832 27.38 -27.36 8.71
N ALA A 833 26.34 -27.99 9.28
CA ALA A 833 26.49 -29.14 10.15
C ALA A 833 27.18 -30.31 9.43
N VAL A 834 26.78 -30.62 8.19
CA VAL A 834 27.38 -31.69 7.39
C VAL A 834 28.85 -31.41 7.10
N VAL A 835 29.19 -30.19 6.69
CA VAL A 835 30.58 -29.80 6.39
C VAL A 835 31.45 -29.85 7.64
N VAL A 836 30.96 -29.34 8.77
CA VAL A 836 31.70 -29.36 10.04
C VAL A 836 31.94 -30.78 10.51
N ILE A 837 30.90 -31.63 10.52
CA ILE A 837 31.04 -33.03 10.92
C ILE A 837 32.04 -33.75 10.01
N TRP A 838 31.95 -33.53 8.70
CA TRP A 838 32.87 -34.14 7.76
C TRP A 838 34.32 -33.69 7.97
N GLN A 839 34.57 -32.38 8.05
CA GLN A 839 35.92 -31.83 8.18
C GLN A 839 36.60 -32.23 9.48
N TYR A 840 35.88 -32.14 10.61
CA TYR A 840 36.48 -32.25 11.94
C TYR A 840 36.36 -33.62 12.60
N TRP A 841 35.45 -34.48 12.12
CA TRP A 841 35.18 -35.78 12.74
C TRP A 841 35.28 -36.96 11.77
N LEU A 842 35.14 -36.73 10.46
CA LEU A 842 35.10 -37.80 9.45
C LEU A 842 36.21 -37.69 8.38
N GLY A 843 37.35 -37.08 8.74
CA GLY A 843 38.57 -37.11 7.94
C GLY A 843 38.60 -36.14 6.75
N GLY A 844 37.67 -35.17 6.68
CA GLY A 844 37.63 -34.19 5.60
C GLY A 844 38.83 -33.25 5.60
N LYS A 845 39.30 -32.80 6.78
CA LYS A 845 40.41 -31.83 6.86
C LYS A 845 41.73 -32.42 6.37
N GLU A 846 42.02 -33.68 6.68
CA GLU A 846 43.19 -34.39 6.15
C GLU A 846 43.17 -34.49 4.63
N LYS A 847 41.98 -34.65 4.03
CA LYS A 847 41.84 -34.72 2.57
C LYS A 847 41.97 -33.39 1.86
N LEU A 848 41.71 -32.28 2.55
CA LEU A 848 41.84 -30.93 2.01
C LEU A 848 43.24 -30.33 2.24
N TYR A 849 43.88 -30.66 3.37
CA TYR A 849 45.11 -29.98 3.80
C TYR A 849 46.28 -30.92 4.15
N GLY A 850 46.06 -32.24 4.16
CA GLY A 850 47.04 -33.22 4.67
C GLY A 850 48.25 -33.49 3.78
N SER A 851 48.34 -32.90 2.58
CA SER A 851 49.51 -33.08 1.70
C SER A 851 50.58 -31.99 1.82
N ASN A 852 50.41 -30.97 2.67
CA ASN A 852 51.37 -29.86 2.81
C ASN A 852 52.26 -29.90 4.07
N SER A 853 52.17 -30.94 4.90
CA SER A 853 52.92 -31.03 6.18
C SER A 853 54.16 -31.94 6.15
N THR A 854 54.60 -32.42 4.98
CA THR A 854 55.72 -33.38 4.87
C THR A 854 56.93 -32.88 4.07
N ILE A 855 57.11 -31.56 3.85
CA ILE A 855 58.29 -31.04 3.11
C ILE A 855 59.25 -30.17 3.95
N ASN A 856 58.95 -29.86 5.21
CA ASN A 856 59.85 -29.04 6.04
C ASN A 856 60.32 -29.76 7.31
N ASN A 857 60.97 -30.92 7.17
CA ASN A 857 61.86 -31.50 8.18
C ASN A 857 62.75 -32.57 7.51
N GLU A 858 63.73 -32.11 6.74
CA GLU A 858 65.07 -32.72 6.67
C GLU A 858 66.10 -31.65 6.98
#